data_AF-A0AA36NC02-F1
#
_entry.id   AF-A0AA36NC02-F1
#
_cell.length_a   1.000
_cell.length_b   1.000
_cell.length_c   1.000
_cell.angle_alpha   90.00
_cell.angle_beta   90.00
_cell.angle_gamma   90.00
#
_symmetry.space_group_name_H-M   'P 1'
#
loop_
_entity.id
_entity.type
_entity.pdbx_description
1 polymer ?
#
loop_
_entity_poly.entity_id
_entity_poly.type
_entity_poly.pdbx_seq_one_letter_code
_entity_poly.pdbx_strand_id
1 'polypeptide(L)'
;MQRRYVGAFAALAAALWGGLLFPSPPPCPDEEVSRLSADFQQALPQELTISCRGQLLRDRDTFFWSLFTDHFGSNPNTPYMWMALPAFGFLLPSPMWHVQPQDAVVLLARRPPEVEYFSFTSFALWVPRRGLQFSSLGDSVNNLNLKETQDHIFAHVLTASNRTFTLVEEALVKSGLPKSAINLAVIPSDVGGLFQDWTHFETVLRLFRFRDQAKGDAYLQSHYPVVYLKGSHGDSTMLPTRPYKDRAHVSNGHERMLEQDFMKHNSQMLANVGSDFGRDFGDAKPLRFTPLMIQGLECLRHNTECLGDCPDAAYYGPNVHEDSDGVDMLKLSSDDELHVVSLVNHRHLNISVYGNLAVLRSWKPTLSKTRMSIRATSLGVTSFEFPEERFISWAFTRNPAHCHHLRDSVHGCSLLDAHVSRESFLTYCERIYLNPVTGTGPNWSDLLPAHLFHLRPASAPRVASPTARVASVPPLPLRVFDGTQALQFSHVVKTGGESLELYLGALSEPGAPRLDYGPCRRAAAAHAPGNLAEAARKASGCEAAAGVVSFALCGLNCECCASDLSGAFRGVLLRSPRAHALSVFTHCHGAHHNSWGRILEDVPQYLAEGILRATEMSCGSYCTSFAEDWEANLGEQLLAERQDVSPVRVIPWARNMQSHALTCSVANGSLGQHFRTLSERVDVEEALESLQQFHWVGLTDLMEQSVCLLHFQHNGTLPAACDCRSEADALRIPRFAHGVQQRDPETLPEDLLRQLDEFTAVDARLFAKALRLLLGRLRFVELQTGAQLLPCLPWRRLWRSTRYVPGLWAAPEVLAE
;
A
#
# COMPACT_ATOMS: atom_id res chain seq x y z
N MET A 1 -21.07 -36.16 -12.40
CA MET A 1 -21.52 -36.29 -10.99
C MET A 1 -20.67 -35.50 -9.99
N GLN A 2 -19.34 -35.42 -10.12
CA GLN A 2 -18.47 -34.70 -9.16
C GLN A 2 -18.72 -33.18 -8.99
N ARG A 3 -19.17 -32.44 -10.02
CA ARG A 3 -19.41 -30.98 -9.91
C ARG A 3 -20.62 -30.60 -9.03
N ARG A 4 -21.58 -31.51 -8.81
CA ARG A 4 -22.79 -31.20 -8.00
C ARG A 4 -22.55 -31.36 -6.49
N TYR A 5 -21.56 -32.15 -6.08
CA TYR A 5 -21.22 -32.34 -4.67
C TYR A 5 -20.34 -31.21 -4.11
N VAL A 6 -19.51 -30.57 -4.95
CA VAL A 6 -18.66 -29.43 -4.54
C VAL A 6 -19.51 -28.23 -4.14
N GLY A 7 -20.57 -27.92 -4.88
CA GLY A 7 -21.49 -26.82 -4.54
C GLY A 7 -22.29 -27.07 -3.26
N ALA A 8 -22.72 -28.31 -3.02
CA ALA A 8 -23.46 -28.67 -1.80
C ALA A 8 -22.54 -28.69 -0.57
N PHE A 9 -21.29 -29.16 -0.69
CA PHE A 9 -20.31 -29.13 0.39
C PHE A 9 -19.87 -27.70 0.73
N ALA A 10 -19.69 -26.84 -0.27
CA ALA A 10 -19.38 -25.43 -0.06
C ALA A 10 -20.54 -24.66 0.62
N ALA A 11 -21.79 -24.94 0.23
CA ALA A 11 -22.96 -24.32 0.84
C ALA A 11 -23.22 -24.83 2.27
N LEU A 12 -23.03 -26.13 2.52
CA LEU A 12 -23.17 -26.72 3.85
C LEU A 12 -22.04 -26.29 4.79
N ALA A 13 -20.81 -26.15 4.28
CA ALA A 13 -19.68 -25.58 5.01
C ALA A 13 -19.91 -24.09 5.32
N ALA A 14 -20.39 -23.30 4.36
CA ALA A 14 -20.75 -21.90 4.61
C ALA A 14 -21.88 -21.74 5.65
N ALA A 15 -22.88 -22.63 5.62
CA ALA A 15 -24.01 -22.59 6.55
C ALA A 15 -23.66 -23.08 7.97
N LEU A 16 -22.88 -24.16 8.09
CA LEU A 16 -22.45 -24.71 9.38
C LEU A 16 -21.38 -23.83 10.07
N TRP A 17 -20.62 -23.05 9.29
CA TRP A 17 -19.59 -22.15 9.81
C TRP A 17 -20.06 -20.70 9.97
N GLY A 18 -21.19 -20.31 9.37
CA GLY A 18 -21.74 -18.95 9.51
C GLY A 18 -22.03 -18.55 10.97
N GLY A 19 -22.42 -19.49 11.84
CA GLY A 19 -22.63 -19.18 13.27
C GLY A 19 -21.33 -18.96 14.07
N LEU A 20 -20.18 -19.42 13.56
CA LEU A 20 -18.86 -19.35 14.21
C LEU A 20 -17.92 -18.30 13.57
N LEU A 21 -18.20 -17.88 12.33
CA LEU A 21 -17.39 -16.92 11.57
C LEU A 21 -17.88 -15.46 11.63
N PHE A 22 -19.04 -15.19 12.21
CA PHE A 22 -19.55 -13.83 12.37
C PHE A 22 -19.55 -13.45 13.85
N PRO A 23 -18.38 -13.12 14.43
CA PRO A 23 -18.33 -12.60 15.78
C PRO A 23 -19.27 -11.40 15.86
N SER A 24 -20.02 -11.30 16.97
CA SER A 24 -20.73 -10.07 17.26
C SER A 24 -19.71 -8.92 17.20
N PRO A 25 -20.04 -7.80 16.55
CA PRO A 25 -19.13 -6.67 16.50
C PRO A 25 -18.66 -6.33 17.92
N PRO A 26 -17.36 -6.06 18.13
CA PRO A 26 -16.83 -5.80 19.46
C PRO A 26 -17.62 -4.66 20.11
N PRO A 27 -17.93 -4.72 21.41
CA PRO A 27 -18.68 -3.64 22.05
C PRO A 27 -17.91 -2.31 21.93
N CYS A 28 -18.63 -1.21 21.79
CA CYS A 28 -18.07 0.13 21.83
C CYS A 28 -17.33 0.34 23.18
N PRO A 29 -16.00 0.56 23.20
CA PRO A 29 -15.24 0.81 24.43
C PRO A 29 -15.66 2.10 25.15
N ASP A 30 -16.30 3.05 24.46
CA ASP A 30 -16.86 4.23 25.10
C ASP A 30 -18.17 3.86 25.85
N GLU A 31 -18.07 3.73 27.16
CA GLU A 31 -19.19 3.31 28.03
C GLU A 31 -20.38 4.27 27.99
N GLU A 32 -20.15 5.58 27.84
CA GLU A 32 -21.21 6.58 27.80
C GLU A 32 -21.96 6.51 26.49
N VAL A 33 -21.25 6.41 25.36
CA VAL A 33 -21.87 6.25 24.04
C VAL A 33 -22.58 4.89 23.95
N SER A 34 -22.00 3.84 24.53
CA SER A 34 -22.62 2.51 24.59
C SER A 34 -23.94 2.52 25.37
N ARG A 35 -23.95 3.18 26.54
CA ARG A 35 -25.16 3.37 27.36
C ARG A 35 -26.22 4.20 26.63
N LEU A 36 -25.82 5.34 26.05
CA LEU A 36 -26.71 6.18 25.24
C LEU A 36 -27.33 5.38 24.09
N SER A 37 -26.55 4.54 23.42
CA SER A 37 -27.05 3.68 22.34
C SER A 37 -28.06 2.65 22.84
N ALA A 38 -27.83 2.04 24.00
CA ALA A 38 -28.79 1.11 24.60
C ALA A 38 -30.11 1.82 24.99
N ASP A 39 -30.01 2.99 25.62
CA ASP A 39 -31.15 3.80 26.05
C ASP A 39 -31.94 4.32 24.84
N PHE A 40 -31.24 4.77 23.79
CA PHE A 40 -31.85 5.19 22.52
C PHE A 40 -32.68 4.07 21.90
N GLN A 41 -32.12 2.86 21.82
CA GLN A 41 -32.81 1.70 21.26
C GLN A 41 -34.07 1.33 22.05
N GLN A 42 -34.07 1.51 23.37
CA GLN A 42 -35.25 1.30 24.22
C GLN A 42 -36.27 2.45 24.11
N ALA A 43 -35.81 3.65 23.79
CA ALA A 43 -36.64 4.83 23.64
C ALA A 43 -37.36 4.90 22.28
N LEU A 44 -36.98 4.06 21.31
CA LEU A 44 -37.57 4.05 19.98
C LEU A 44 -39.09 3.78 20.04
N PRO A 45 -39.90 4.58 19.31
CA PRO A 45 -41.33 4.36 19.21
C PRO A 45 -41.63 3.14 18.33
N GLN A 46 -42.87 2.61 18.38
CA GLN A 46 -43.26 1.39 17.65
C GLN A 46 -43.18 1.57 16.13
N GLU A 47 -43.25 2.81 15.64
CA GLU A 47 -43.16 3.19 14.23
C GLU A 47 -41.75 3.12 13.66
N LEU A 48 -40.73 2.93 14.51
CA LEU A 48 -39.33 2.75 14.10
C LEU A 48 -38.82 1.40 14.59
N THR A 49 -38.39 0.57 13.65
CA THR A 49 -37.82 -0.76 13.97
C THR A 49 -36.35 -0.81 13.61
N ILE A 50 -35.53 -1.35 14.51
CA ILE A 50 -34.10 -1.59 14.23
C ILE A 50 -34.01 -2.74 13.24
N SER A 51 -33.68 -2.42 11.99
CA SER A 51 -33.47 -3.44 10.97
C SER A 51 -32.07 -4.03 11.04
N CYS A 52 -31.07 -3.23 11.41
CA CYS A 52 -29.70 -3.68 11.59
C CYS A 52 -28.89 -2.76 12.50
N ARG A 53 -27.82 -3.31 13.06
CA ARG A 53 -26.82 -2.59 13.87
C ARG A 53 -25.49 -2.64 13.17
N GLY A 54 -24.73 -1.57 13.26
CA GLY A 54 -23.45 -1.36 12.60
C GLY A 54 -22.47 -0.61 13.50
N GLN A 55 -21.30 -0.26 12.96
CA GLN A 55 -20.25 0.47 13.67
C GLN A 55 -19.50 1.41 12.75
N LEU A 56 -18.96 2.50 13.30
CA LEU A 56 -17.98 3.33 12.62
C LEU A 56 -16.64 2.60 12.59
N LEU A 57 -16.13 2.27 11.40
CA LEU A 57 -14.89 1.53 11.21
C LEU A 57 -13.87 2.33 10.41
N ARG A 58 -12.57 2.09 10.66
CA ARG A 58 -11.47 2.67 9.90
C ARG A 58 -11.41 2.05 8.50
N ASP A 59 -11.11 2.87 7.50
CA ASP A 59 -11.02 2.55 6.07
C ASP A 59 -10.11 1.34 5.77
N ARG A 60 -8.94 1.26 6.42
CA ARG A 60 -7.98 0.14 6.22
C ARG A 60 -8.53 -1.22 6.66
N ASP A 61 -9.66 -1.26 7.37
CA ASP A 61 -10.27 -2.49 7.84
C ASP A 61 -11.25 -3.10 6.81
N THR A 62 -11.45 -2.47 5.64
CA THR A 62 -12.34 -3.02 4.60
C THR A 62 -11.82 -2.96 3.18
N PHE A 63 -11.88 -4.12 2.51
CA PHE A 63 -11.41 -4.36 1.13
C PHE A 63 -11.96 -3.36 0.10
N PHE A 64 -13.23 -2.97 0.24
CA PHE A 64 -13.93 -2.25 -0.81
C PHE A 64 -13.62 -0.76 -0.87
N TRP A 65 -13.22 -0.14 0.24
CA TRP A 65 -12.77 1.25 0.16
C TRP A 65 -11.57 1.38 -0.77
N SER A 66 -10.64 0.42 -0.82
CA SER A 66 -9.52 0.49 -1.76
C SER A 66 -9.92 0.68 -3.24
N LEU A 67 -11.13 0.24 -3.63
CA LEU A 67 -11.69 0.45 -4.97
C LEU A 67 -12.20 1.88 -5.20
N PHE A 68 -12.54 2.60 -4.13
CA PHE A 68 -13.10 3.94 -4.14
C PHE A 68 -12.11 4.99 -3.56
N THR A 69 -11.01 4.59 -2.91
CA THR A 69 -9.95 5.49 -2.41
C THR A 69 -8.93 5.83 -3.50
N ASP A 70 -8.95 5.15 -4.64
CA ASP A 70 -8.10 5.45 -5.81
C ASP A 70 -8.71 6.58 -6.67
N HIS A 71 -9.15 7.66 -6.03
CA HIS A 71 -9.77 8.84 -6.67
C HIS A 71 -9.14 10.16 -6.20
N PHE A 72 -9.36 11.22 -6.98
CA PHE A 72 -8.77 12.55 -6.76
C PHE A 72 -9.09 13.16 -5.39
N GLY A 73 -10.27 12.87 -4.83
CA GLY A 73 -10.67 13.34 -3.51
C GLY A 73 -9.93 12.68 -2.33
N SER A 74 -9.15 11.61 -2.58
CA SER A 74 -8.50 10.83 -1.53
C SER A 74 -7.15 11.41 -1.11
N ASN A 75 -6.90 11.44 0.20
CA ASN A 75 -5.63 11.82 0.78
C ASN A 75 -4.92 10.57 1.33
N PRO A 76 -3.75 10.20 0.78
CA PRO A 76 -3.11 8.91 1.00
C PRO A 76 -2.53 8.71 2.40
N ASN A 77 -2.45 9.78 3.21
CA ASN A 77 -1.86 9.75 4.55
C ASN A 77 -2.89 10.02 5.66
N THR A 78 -4.18 9.98 5.35
CA THR A 78 -5.24 10.34 6.31
C THR A 78 -6.18 9.17 6.56
N PRO A 79 -6.45 8.82 7.82
CA PRO A 79 -7.44 7.81 8.11
C PRO A 79 -8.83 8.32 7.75
N TYR A 80 -9.56 7.51 6.98
CA TYR A 80 -10.99 7.64 6.83
C TYR A 80 -11.68 6.67 7.80
N MET A 81 -12.87 7.04 8.26
CA MET A 81 -13.80 6.11 8.89
C MET A 81 -15.16 6.19 8.21
N TRP A 82 -15.97 5.14 8.31
CA TRP A 82 -17.24 5.03 7.60
C TRP A 82 -18.21 4.11 8.36
N MET A 83 -19.50 4.17 8.04
CA MET A 83 -20.55 3.50 8.81
C MET A 83 -20.80 2.07 8.29
N ALA A 84 -20.29 1.08 9.00
CA ALA A 84 -20.26 -0.31 8.57
C ALA A 84 -21.37 -1.21 9.16
N LEU A 85 -21.81 -2.21 8.41
CA LEU A 85 -22.65 -3.33 8.86
C LEU A 85 -21.83 -4.61 9.19
N PRO A 86 -22.26 -5.40 10.19
CA PRO A 86 -21.57 -6.60 10.66
C PRO A 86 -21.65 -7.77 9.67
N ALA A 87 -22.66 -7.85 8.82
CA ALA A 87 -22.95 -9.06 8.03
C ALA A 87 -22.21 -9.16 6.69
N PHE A 88 -21.59 -8.09 6.18
CA PHE A 88 -21.15 -8.05 4.78
C PHE A 88 -19.78 -7.41 4.50
N GLY A 89 -19.01 -7.02 5.53
CA GLY A 89 -17.65 -6.50 5.36
C GLY A 89 -16.66 -7.44 4.64
N PHE A 90 -17.04 -8.71 4.43
CA PHE A 90 -16.22 -9.72 3.77
C PHE A 90 -16.66 -10.14 2.35
N LEU A 91 -17.87 -9.90 1.85
CA LEU A 91 -18.30 -10.49 0.55
C LEU A 91 -19.01 -9.53 -0.42
N LEU A 92 -19.51 -8.38 0.03
CA LEU A 92 -20.19 -7.38 -0.80
C LEU A 92 -19.61 -5.99 -0.57
N PRO A 93 -19.64 -5.10 -1.59
CA PRO A 93 -19.11 -3.75 -1.49
C PRO A 93 -19.52 -3.06 -0.20
N SER A 94 -18.51 -2.60 0.55
CA SER A 94 -18.52 -1.84 1.80
C SER A 94 -19.93 -1.44 2.23
N PRO A 95 -20.48 -1.87 3.38
CA PRO A 95 -21.90 -1.84 3.67
C PRO A 95 -22.59 -0.49 3.47
N MET A 96 -22.99 -0.33 2.22
CA MET A 96 -23.80 0.75 1.73
C MET A 96 -25.23 0.53 2.19
N TRP A 97 -25.84 1.61 2.66
CA TRP A 97 -27.21 1.57 3.14
C TRP A 97 -28.14 1.82 1.97
N HIS A 98 -28.99 0.85 1.65
CA HIS A 98 -30.16 1.11 0.84
C HIS A 98 -31.26 1.69 1.73
N VAL A 99 -31.30 3.02 1.82
CA VAL A 99 -32.24 3.77 2.68
C VAL A 99 -33.51 4.06 1.90
N GLN A 100 -34.68 3.62 2.39
CA GLN A 100 -35.98 4.01 1.84
C GLN A 100 -36.36 5.44 2.27
N PRO A 101 -37.34 6.09 1.60
CA PRO A 101 -37.81 7.43 1.96
C PRO A 101 -38.07 7.68 3.46
N GLN A 102 -38.65 6.69 4.14
CA GLN A 102 -39.04 6.74 5.54
C GLN A 102 -38.01 6.14 6.52
N ASP A 103 -36.87 5.68 6.03
CA ASP A 103 -35.84 5.06 6.86
C ASP A 103 -34.87 6.11 7.42
N ALA A 104 -34.04 5.69 8.38
CA ALA A 104 -32.94 6.50 8.88
C ALA A 104 -31.70 5.66 9.21
N VAL A 105 -30.54 6.28 9.12
CA VAL A 105 -29.28 5.78 9.70
C VAL A 105 -28.85 6.75 10.79
N VAL A 106 -28.52 6.22 11.97
CA VAL A 106 -28.13 7.00 13.14
C VAL A 106 -26.75 6.54 13.61
N LEU A 107 -25.78 7.44 13.59
CA LEU A 107 -24.48 7.27 14.24
C LEU A 107 -24.52 7.97 15.59
N LEU A 108 -24.09 7.27 16.65
CA LEU A 108 -23.84 7.85 17.96
C LEU A 108 -22.35 7.75 18.24
N ALA A 109 -21.69 8.88 18.46
CA ALA A 109 -20.25 8.93 18.61
C ALA A 109 -19.82 10.07 19.53
N ARG A 110 -18.56 10.01 19.95
CA ARG A 110 -17.86 11.16 20.51
C ARG A 110 -17.12 11.90 19.40
N ARG A 111 -16.90 13.20 19.56
CA ARG A 111 -16.02 13.98 18.68
C ARG A 111 -14.66 13.32 18.57
N PRO A 112 -14.03 13.35 17.39
CA PRO A 112 -12.62 13.03 17.27
C PRO A 112 -11.77 13.83 18.28
N PRO A 113 -10.66 13.25 18.78
CA PRO A 113 -9.63 13.99 19.49
C PRO A 113 -9.17 15.21 18.69
N GLU A 114 -8.44 16.12 19.33
CA GLU A 114 -7.95 17.32 18.66
C GLU A 114 -7.17 16.98 17.38
N VAL A 115 -7.70 17.45 16.25
CA VAL A 115 -7.18 17.29 14.89
C VAL A 115 -7.22 18.63 14.18
N GLU A 116 -6.39 18.80 13.15
CA GLU A 116 -6.43 20.03 12.34
C GLU A 116 -7.75 20.16 11.58
N TYR A 117 -8.26 19.04 11.07
CA TYR A 117 -9.50 19.00 10.30
C TYR A 117 -10.16 17.62 10.38
N PHE A 118 -11.49 17.63 10.54
CA PHE A 118 -12.36 16.51 10.31
C PHE A 118 -13.66 16.94 9.65
N SER A 119 -14.28 16.00 8.95
CA SER A 119 -15.61 16.19 8.37
C SER A 119 -16.35 14.87 8.26
N PHE A 120 -17.61 14.85 8.66
CA PHE A 120 -18.60 13.86 8.29
C PHE A 120 -19.34 14.34 7.04
N THR A 121 -19.08 13.66 5.91
CA THR A 121 -19.75 13.95 4.64
C THR A 121 -20.57 12.74 4.24
N SER A 122 -21.86 12.94 3.99
CA SER A 122 -22.76 11.90 3.50
C SER A 122 -22.81 11.91 1.97
N PHE A 123 -22.76 10.73 1.36
CA PHE A 123 -22.67 10.52 -0.08
C PHE A 123 -23.78 9.62 -0.60
N ALA A 124 -24.25 9.90 -1.81
CA ALA A 124 -24.76 8.87 -2.71
C ALA A 124 -23.55 8.19 -3.36
N LEU A 125 -23.20 7.00 -2.87
CA LEU A 125 -21.97 6.33 -3.26
C LEU A 125 -22.17 5.58 -4.57
N TRP A 126 -23.12 4.64 -4.61
CA TRP A 126 -23.33 3.77 -5.77
C TRP A 126 -24.80 3.75 -6.18
N VAL A 127 -25.03 3.71 -7.47
CA VAL A 127 -26.38 3.58 -8.03
C VAL A 127 -26.35 2.46 -9.07
N PRO A 128 -26.99 1.31 -8.85
CA PRO A 128 -26.83 0.12 -9.70
C PRO A 128 -26.97 0.35 -11.20
N ARG A 129 -27.87 1.25 -11.60
CA ARG A 129 -28.10 1.58 -13.02
C ARG A 129 -27.09 2.57 -13.61
N ARG A 130 -26.40 3.33 -12.77
CA ARG A 130 -25.53 4.45 -13.19
C ARG A 130 -24.05 4.23 -12.83
N GLY A 131 -23.75 3.21 -12.01
CA GLY A 131 -22.41 2.93 -11.52
C GLY A 131 -22.04 3.75 -10.29
N LEU A 132 -20.75 4.04 -10.15
CA LEU A 132 -20.21 4.89 -9.08
C LEU A 132 -20.67 6.33 -9.31
N GLN A 133 -21.33 6.92 -8.31
CA GLN A 133 -21.67 8.34 -8.30
C GLN A 133 -20.68 9.10 -7.42
N PHE A 134 -20.50 8.59 -6.19
CA PHE A 134 -19.66 9.15 -5.15
C PHE A 134 -19.83 10.67 -5.01
N SER A 135 -21.08 11.09 -4.83
CA SER A 135 -21.50 12.50 -4.82
C SER A 135 -22.04 12.88 -3.45
N SER A 136 -21.54 13.98 -2.88
CA SER A 136 -22.01 14.47 -1.59
C SER A 136 -23.48 14.91 -1.63
N LEU A 137 -24.18 14.75 -0.51
CA LEU A 137 -25.61 15.06 -0.38
C LEU A 137 -25.88 16.50 0.08
N GLY A 138 -24.84 17.30 0.28
CA GLY A 138 -24.89 18.65 0.85
C GLY A 138 -23.66 18.95 1.70
N ASP A 139 -23.65 20.08 2.41
CA ASP A 139 -22.52 20.48 3.27
C ASP A 139 -22.18 19.45 4.35
N SER A 140 -20.90 19.37 4.71
CA SER A 140 -20.42 18.42 5.72
C SER A 140 -20.64 18.95 7.14
N VAL A 141 -20.67 18.02 8.10
CA VAL A 141 -20.55 18.33 9.53
C VAL A 141 -19.08 18.27 9.92
N ASN A 142 -18.49 19.36 10.40
CA ASN A 142 -17.04 19.52 10.54
C ASN A 142 -16.62 20.21 11.86
N ASN A 143 -15.31 20.49 12.01
CA ASN A 143 -14.72 21.09 13.21
C ASN A 143 -15.48 22.30 13.76
N LEU A 144 -16.04 23.12 12.87
CA LEU A 144 -16.60 24.43 13.20
C LEU A 144 -18.12 24.41 13.38
N ASN A 145 -18.80 23.36 12.90
CA ASN A 145 -20.26 23.32 12.87
C ASN A 145 -20.87 22.06 13.52
N LEU A 146 -20.05 21.14 14.03
CA LEU A 146 -20.51 19.98 14.78
C LEU A 146 -21.30 20.42 16.01
N LYS A 147 -22.52 19.88 16.12
CA LYS A 147 -23.37 20.02 17.30
C LYS A 147 -23.09 18.87 18.26
N GLU A 148 -22.69 19.18 19.48
CA GLU A 148 -22.27 18.18 20.48
C GLU A 148 -22.61 18.61 21.92
N THR A 149 -22.52 17.67 22.86
CA THR A 149 -22.62 17.95 24.30
C THR A 149 -21.32 18.53 24.86
N GLN A 150 -21.32 18.93 26.14
CA GLN A 150 -20.09 19.33 26.84
C GLN A 150 -19.05 18.21 26.89
N ASP A 151 -19.49 16.96 26.96
CA ASP A 151 -18.65 15.77 26.90
C ASP A 151 -18.31 15.35 25.47
N HIS A 152 -18.60 16.18 24.47
CA HIS A 152 -18.34 15.94 23.05
C HIS A 152 -19.10 14.76 22.44
N ILE A 153 -20.22 14.33 23.02
CA ILE A 153 -21.08 13.29 22.46
C ILE A 153 -22.06 13.93 21.47
N PHE A 154 -22.32 13.25 20.35
CA PHE A 154 -23.27 13.72 19.35
C PHE A 154 -24.00 12.57 18.65
N ALA A 155 -25.09 12.92 17.96
CA ALA A 155 -25.75 12.06 16.99
C ALA A 155 -25.63 12.65 15.57
N HIS A 156 -25.39 11.78 14.59
CA HIS A 156 -25.50 12.11 13.16
C HIS A 156 -26.62 11.27 12.55
N VAL A 157 -27.66 11.94 12.06
CA VAL A 157 -28.90 11.32 11.56
C VAL A 157 -29.01 11.58 10.07
N LEU A 158 -29.03 10.50 9.29
CA LEU A 158 -29.22 10.52 7.85
C LEU A 158 -30.65 10.04 7.51
N THR A 159 -31.50 10.91 6.96
CA THR A 159 -32.86 10.55 6.53
C THR A 159 -33.41 11.55 5.51
N ALA A 160 -34.44 11.15 4.74
CA ALA A 160 -35.23 12.06 3.91
C ALA A 160 -36.57 12.47 4.52
N SER A 161 -37.06 11.77 5.55
CA SER A 161 -38.41 12.01 6.07
C SER A 161 -38.39 12.93 7.29
N ASN A 162 -39.27 13.95 7.26
CA ASN A 162 -39.45 14.85 8.39
C ASN A 162 -40.04 14.12 9.61
N ARG A 163 -40.96 13.17 9.36
CA ARG A 163 -41.57 12.35 10.42
C ARG A 163 -40.56 11.41 11.04
N THR A 164 -39.77 10.69 10.24
CA THR A 164 -38.69 9.82 10.74
C THR A 164 -37.69 10.62 11.57
N PHE A 165 -37.25 11.78 11.08
CA PHE A 165 -36.32 12.64 11.84
C PHE A 165 -36.90 13.05 13.19
N THR A 166 -38.17 13.48 13.23
CA THR A 166 -38.84 13.87 14.48
C THR A 166 -38.87 12.73 15.49
N LEU A 167 -39.24 11.53 15.05
CA LEU A 167 -39.30 10.34 15.91
C LEU A 167 -37.91 9.92 16.43
N VAL A 168 -36.87 10.02 15.59
CA VAL A 168 -35.48 9.76 16.00
C VAL A 168 -35.01 10.82 17.00
N GLU A 169 -35.29 12.10 16.74
CA GLU A 169 -34.93 13.22 17.63
C GLU A 169 -35.57 13.05 19.01
N GLU A 170 -36.87 12.76 19.07
CA GLU A 170 -37.60 12.50 20.33
C GLU A 170 -37.01 11.31 21.11
N ALA A 171 -36.67 10.22 20.43
CA ALA A 171 -36.05 9.06 21.05
C ALA A 171 -34.64 9.36 21.60
N LEU A 172 -33.83 10.13 20.86
CA LEU A 172 -32.50 10.57 21.30
C LEU A 172 -32.56 11.51 22.52
N VAL A 173 -33.52 12.44 22.52
CA VAL A 173 -33.75 13.32 23.66
C VAL A 173 -34.20 12.53 24.88
N LYS A 174 -35.09 11.56 24.70
CA LYS A 174 -35.55 10.67 25.77
C LYS A 174 -34.43 9.79 26.33
N SER A 175 -33.44 9.42 25.53
CA SER A 175 -32.24 8.69 25.98
C SER A 175 -31.16 9.58 26.60
N GLY A 176 -31.40 10.89 26.74
CA GLY A 176 -30.51 11.82 27.43
C GLY A 176 -29.60 12.65 26.53
N LEU A 177 -29.67 12.53 25.20
CA LEU A 177 -28.91 13.38 24.29
C LEU A 177 -29.68 14.69 24.00
N PRO A 178 -29.17 15.87 24.36
CA PRO A 178 -29.90 17.12 24.11
C PRO A 178 -30.06 17.37 22.61
N LYS A 179 -31.18 18.00 22.23
CA LYS A 179 -31.47 18.38 20.83
C LYS A 179 -30.37 19.22 20.19
N SER A 180 -29.64 20.01 20.98
CA SER A 180 -28.50 20.81 20.54
C SER A 180 -27.28 19.99 20.13
N ALA A 181 -27.26 18.67 20.32
CA ALA A 181 -26.18 17.74 19.95
C ALA A 181 -26.57 16.77 18.80
N ILE A 182 -27.69 17.04 18.12
CA ILE A 182 -28.21 16.22 17.02
C ILE A 182 -27.93 16.92 15.68
N ASN A 183 -27.20 16.22 14.81
CA ASN A 183 -26.81 16.68 13.48
C ASN A 183 -27.64 15.95 12.42
N LEU A 184 -28.34 16.70 11.56
CA LEU A 184 -29.18 16.14 10.49
C LEU A 184 -28.48 16.29 9.14
N ALA A 185 -28.18 15.15 8.51
CA ALA A 185 -27.84 15.02 7.09
C ALA A 185 -29.09 14.61 6.30
N VAL A 186 -29.50 15.45 5.35
CA VAL A 186 -30.71 15.21 4.55
C VAL A 186 -30.37 14.37 3.34
N ILE A 187 -31.13 13.30 3.09
CA ILE A 187 -31.11 12.63 1.78
C ILE A 187 -32.07 13.42 0.86
N PRO A 188 -31.57 14.07 -0.20
CA PRO A 188 -32.40 14.87 -1.09
C PRO A 188 -33.35 13.97 -1.89
N SER A 189 -34.66 14.21 -1.78
CA SER A 189 -35.67 13.37 -2.44
C SER A 189 -36.03 13.81 -3.85
N ASP A 190 -35.76 15.07 -4.19
CA ASP A 190 -36.06 15.72 -5.46
C ASP A 190 -34.87 15.75 -6.43
N VAL A 191 -33.68 15.30 -6.00
CA VAL A 191 -32.47 15.29 -6.82
C VAL A 191 -32.21 13.88 -7.33
N GLY A 192 -31.91 13.75 -8.62
CA GLY A 192 -31.23 12.58 -9.18
C GLY A 192 -31.99 11.25 -9.10
N GLY A 193 -33.27 11.22 -8.72
CA GLY A 193 -34.07 9.98 -8.66
C GLY A 193 -33.52 8.94 -7.66
N LEU A 194 -32.89 9.39 -6.58
CA LEU A 194 -32.07 8.52 -5.71
C LEU A 194 -32.84 7.32 -5.14
N PHE A 195 -34.09 7.53 -4.72
CA PHE A 195 -34.93 6.45 -4.17
C PHE A 195 -35.45 5.49 -5.24
N GLN A 196 -35.70 5.96 -6.47
CA GLN A 196 -36.17 5.10 -7.56
C GLN A 196 -35.07 4.19 -8.13
N ASP A 197 -33.82 4.64 -8.03
CA ASP A 197 -32.68 3.94 -8.64
C ASP A 197 -31.93 3.01 -7.68
N TRP A 198 -32.52 2.71 -6.53
CA TRP A 198 -31.94 1.77 -5.55
C TRP A 198 -30.54 2.25 -5.09
N THR A 199 -30.45 3.55 -4.80
CA THR A 199 -29.19 4.22 -4.42
C THR A 199 -28.69 3.71 -3.08
N HIS A 200 -27.37 3.61 -3.02
CA HIS A 200 -26.61 3.18 -1.88
C HIS A 200 -25.89 4.38 -1.26
N PHE A 201 -26.16 4.62 0.02
CA PHE A 201 -25.66 5.79 0.76
C PHE A 201 -24.55 5.41 1.74
N GLU A 202 -23.66 6.36 2.01
CA GLU A 202 -22.56 6.22 2.97
C GLU A 202 -22.31 7.55 3.70
N THR A 203 -21.78 7.51 4.92
CA THR A 203 -21.19 8.70 5.57
C THR A 203 -19.73 8.44 5.90
N VAL A 204 -18.87 9.30 5.39
CA VAL A 204 -17.43 9.21 5.56
C VAL A 204 -16.97 10.27 6.54
N LEU A 205 -16.31 9.83 7.60
CA LEU A 205 -15.50 10.67 8.46
C LEU A 205 -14.09 10.77 7.87
N ARG A 206 -13.68 11.98 7.49
CA ARG A 206 -12.29 12.28 7.13
C ARG A 206 -11.59 12.87 8.34
N LEU A 207 -10.36 12.45 8.63
CA LEU A 207 -9.58 12.90 9.79
C LEU A 207 -8.18 13.29 9.35
N PHE A 208 -7.71 14.46 9.77
CA PHE A 208 -6.41 14.98 9.37
C PHE A 208 -5.62 15.39 10.60
N ARG A 209 -4.51 14.67 10.80
CA ARG A 209 -3.43 14.96 11.77
C ARG A 209 -3.93 15.16 13.19
N PHE A 210 -3.92 14.07 13.95
CA PHE A 210 -4.13 14.14 15.39
C PHE A 210 -3.00 14.91 16.05
N ARG A 211 -3.36 15.82 16.95
CA ARG A 211 -2.38 16.47 17.83
C ARG A 211 -1.73 15.45 18.77
N ASP A 212 -2.50 14.45 19.19
CA ASP A 212 -2.07 13.31 20.01
C ASP A 212 -2.37 12.03 19.24
N GLN A 213 -1.32 11.43 18.67
CA GLN A 213 -1.44 10.27 17.79
C GLN A 213 -2.02 9.06 18.52
N ALA A 214 -1.65 8.82 19.79
CA ALA A 214 -2.15 7.68 20.57
C ALA A 214 -3.67 7.79 20.83
N LYS A 215 -4.16 8.99 21.15
CA LYS A 215 -5.62 9.23 21.24
C LYS A 215 -6.31 9.06 19.89
N GLY A 216 -5.66 9.49 18.82
CA GLY A 216 -6.11 9.28 17.45
C GLY A 216 -6.30 7.80 17.14
N ASP A 217 -5.28 6.98 17.38
CA ASP A 217 -5.32 5.54 17.11
C ASP A 217 -6.37 4.83 17.98
N ALA A 218 -6.50 5.20 19.26
CA ALA A 218 -7.57 4.71 20.12
C ALA A 218 -8.97 5.09 19.58
N TYR A 219 -9.14 6.31 19.07
CA TYR A 219 -10.40 6.74 18.45
C TYR A 219 -10.69 5.96 17.16
N LEU A 220 -9.68 5.65 16.35
CA LEU A 220 -9.86 4.84 15.14
C LEU A 220 -10.30 3.40 15.44
N GLN A 221 -10.09 2.92 16.68
CA GLN A 221 -10.48 1.61 17.18
C GLN A 221 -11.75 1.64 18.06
N SER A 222 -12.47 2.77 18.13
CA SER A 222 -13.57 2.95 19.08
C SER A 222 -14.90 2.28 18.68
N HIS A 223 -15.03 1.74 17.47
CA HIS A 223 -16.19 0.97 17.02
C HIS A 223 -17.57 1.60 17.34
N TYR A 224 -17.70 2.93 17.22
CA TYR A 224 -18.91 3.66 17.64
C TYR A 224 -20.18 3.12 16.98
N PRO A 225 -21.31 3.00 17.72
CA PRO A 225 -22.51 2.32 17.23
C PRO A 225 -23.23 3.09 16.12
N VAL A 226 -23.63 2.35 15.09
CA VAL A 226 -24.52 2.80 14.01
C VAL A 226 -25.82 1.98 14.05
N VAL A 227 -26.96 2.62 13.88
CA VAL A 227 -28.28 1.96 13.88
C VAL A 227 -29.04 2.31 12.61
N TYR A 228 -29.54 1.29 11.91
CA TYR A 228 -30.43 1.48 10.77
C TYR A 228 -31.86 1.16 11.15
N LEU A 229 -32.72 2.15 10.91
CA LEU A 229 -34.10 2.19 11.34
C LEU A 229 -35.00 2.13 10.12
N LYS A 230 -35.97 1.21 10.16
CA LYS A 230 -37.07 1.15 9.20
C LYS A 230 -38.28 1.85 9.75
N GLY A 231 -38.79 2.83 8.99
CA GLY A 231 -40.00 3.55 9.32
C GLY A 231 -41.26 2.85 8.81
N SER A 232 -42.32 2.82 9.63
CA SER A 232 -43.62 2.25 9.26
C SER A 232 -44.81 3.22 9.41
N HIS A 233 -44.55 4.51 9.61
CA HIS A 233 -45.58 5.52 9.90
C HIS A 233 -46.41 5.98 8.69
N GLY A 234 -46.09 5.54 7.46
CA GLY A 234 -46.87 5.85 6.24
C GLY A 234 -46.84 7.31 5.75
N ASP A 235 -46.42 8.27 6.59
CA ASP A 235 -46.21 9.67 6.22
C ASP A 235 -45.04 9.84 5.23
N SER A 236 -45.31 10.52 4.12
CA SER A 236 -44.39 10.78 3.01
C SER A 236 -43.86 12.22 2.98
N THR A 237 -44.05 13.01 4.03
CA THR A 237 -43.55 14.38 4.09
C THR A 237 -42.01 14.39 4.10
N MET A 238 -41.41 14.75 2.96
CA MET A 238 -39.97 14.77 2.77
C MET A 238 -39.35 16.09 3.26
N LEU A 239 -38.14 16.00 3.78
CA LEU A 239 -37.30 17.15 4.09
C LEU A 239 -36.86 17.82 2.78
N PRO A 240 -36.83 19.16 2.71
CA PRO A 240 -36.36 19.85 1.52
C PRO A 240 -34.86 19.64 1.33
N THR A 241 -34.43 19.56 0.07
CA THR A 241 -33.00 19.56 -0.26
C THR A 241 -32.34 20.84 0.23
N ARG A 242 -31.23 20.67 0.96
CA ARG A 242 -30.48 21.80 1.50
C ARG A 242 -29.51 22.33 0.44
N PRO A 243 -29.60 23.61 0.06
CA PRO A 243 -28.58 24.20 -0.78
C PRO A 243 -27.24 24.25 -0.03
N TYR A 244 -26.14 24.25 -0.76
CA TYR A 244 -24.84 24.55 -0.19
C TYR A 244 -24.87 25.96 0.42
N LYS A 245 -24.26 26.10 1.59
CA LYS A 245 -23.99 27.39 2.22
C LYS A 245 -23.13 28.27 1.30
N ASP A 246 -23.33 29.58 1.40
CA ASP A 246 -22.50 30.54 0.68
C ASP A 246 -21.03 30.43 1.15
N ARG A 247 -20.12 30.49 0.18
CA ARG A 247 -18.66 30.45 0.39
C ARG A 247 -18.07 31.85 0.39
N ALA A 248 -18.79 32.83 -0.15
CA ALA A 248 -18.39 34.22 -0.13
C ALA A 248 -18.71 34.84 1.24
N HIS A 249 -17.76 35.58 1.79
CA HIS A 249 -17.96 36.39 2.98
C HIS A 249 -17.02 37.60 2.96
N VAL A 250 -17.48 38.76 3.45
CA VAL A 250 -16.71 40.01 3.44
C VAL A 250 -15.42 39.95 4.26
N SER A 251 -15.37 39.03 5.22
CA SER A 251 -14.20 38.79 6.08
C SER A 251 -13.30 37.65 5.57
N ASN A 252 -13.59 37.07 4.39
CA ASN A 252 -12.68 36.12 3.78
C ASN A 252 -11.35 36.83 3.47
N GLY A 253 -10.24 36.10 3.58
CA GLY A 253 -9.00 36.53 2.95
C GLY A 253 -9.15 36.48 1.43
N HIS A 254 -8.58 37.48 0.74
CA HIS A 254 -8.59 37.56 -0.72
C HIS A 254 -7.15 37.57 -1.24
N GLU A 255 -6.73 36.53 -1.94
CA GLU A 255 -5.34 36.36 -2.37
C GLU A 255 -5.03 37.12 -3.65
N ARG A 256 -6.03 37.58 -4.40
CA ARG A 256 -5.81 38.32 -5.66
C ARG A 256 -4.89 39.53 -5.49
N MET A 257 -4.93 40.18 -4.33
CA MET A 257 -4.03 41.31 -4.02
C MET A 257 -2.55 40.90 -3.89
N LEU A 258 -2.26 39.61 -3.74
CA LEU A 258 -0.92 39.03 -3.62
C LEU A 258 -0.34 38.58 -4.96
N GLU A 259 -1.07 38.72 -6.08
CA GLU A 259 -0.65 38.16 -7.38
C GLU A 259 0.73 38.70 -7.81
N GLN A 260 0.97 40.00 -7.64
CA GLN A 260 2.26 40.62 -7.98
C GLN A 260 3.40 40.10 -7.09
N ASP A 261 3.16 39.99 -5.79
CA ASP A 261 4.13 39.46 -4.82
C ASP A 261 4.44 37.97 -5.10
N PHE A 262 3.42 37.19 -5.46
CA PHE A 262 3.58 35.78 -5.81
C PHE A 262 4.37 35.60 -7.10
N MET A 263 4.14 36.44 -8.11
CA MET A 263 4.95 36.45 -9.34
C MET A 263 6.40 36.83 -9.06
N LYS A 264 6.64 37.81 -8.18
CA LYS A 264 8.00 38.16 -7.74
C LYS A 264 8.69 37.00 -7.01
N HIS A 265 7.96 36.30 -6.13
CA HIS A 265 8.45 35.10 -5.46
C HIS A 265 8.87 34.02 -6.48
N ASN A 266 8.02 33.76 -7.49
CA ASN A 266 8.31 32.80 -8.54
C ASN A 266 9.57 33.15 -9.34
N SER A 267 9.74 34.42 -9.73
CA SER A 267 10.94 34.86 -10.45
C SER A 267 12.21 34.72 -9.60
N GLN A 268 12.14 35.06 -8.31
CA GLN A 268 13.27 34.90 -7.40
C GLN A 268 13.63 33.42 -7.18
N MET A 269 12.62 32.56 -7.00
CA MET A 269 12.81 31.12 -6.86
C MET A 269 13.49 30.54 -8.11
N LEU A 270 13.04 30.89 -9.31
CA LEU A 270 13.66 30.42 -10.56
C LEU A 270 15.11 30.90 -10.72
N ALA A 271 15.41 32.15 -10.32
CA ALA A 271 16.77 32.68 -10.34
C ALA A 271 17.68 31.92 -9.37
N ASN A 272 17.21 31.63 -8.15
CA ASN A 272 17.96 30.87 -7.15
C ASN A 272 18.22 29.42 -7.61
N VAL A 273 17.16 28.73 -8.05
CA VAL A 273 17.27 27.37 -8.62
C VAL A 273 18.19 27.35 -9.83
N GLY A 274 18.11 28.36 -10.71
CA GLY A 274 19.03 28.52 -11.83
C GLY A 274 20.48 28.64 -11.38
N SER A 275 20.73 29.46 -10.36
CA SER A 275 22.07 29.63 -9.79
C SER A 275 22.64 28.33 -9.23
N ASP A 276 21.84 27.53 -8.51
CA ASP A 276 22.27 26.26 -7.93
C ASP A 276 22.75 25.25 -8.99
N PHE A 277 22.14 25.30 -10.17
CA PHE A 277 22.44 24.40 -11.29
C PHE A 277 23.33 25.03 -12.36
N GLY A 278 23.77 26.29 -12.18
CA GLY A 278 24.53 27.02 -13.19
C GLY A 278 23.78 27.16 -14.52
N ARG A 279 22.45 27.37 -14.46
CA ARG A 279 21.57 27.51 -15.63
C ARG A 279 20.64 28.70 -15.46
N ASP A 280 20.20 29.26 -16.58
CA ASP A 280 19.14 30.27 -16.57
C ASP A 280 17.77 29.59 -16.75
N PHE A 281 16.87 29.82 -15.79
CA PHE A 281 15.48 29.39 -15.83
C PHE A 281 14.51 30.57 -15.83
N GLY A 282 14.97 31.82 -16.00
CA GLY A 282 14.13 33.02 -15.96
C GLY A 282 12.97 33.02 -16.96
N ASP A 283 13.15 32.34 -18.11
CA ASP A 283 12.11 32.20 -19.15
C ASP A 283 11.20 30.98 -18.97
N ALA A 284 11.35 30.20 -17.89
CA ALA A 284 10.53 29.03 -17.63
C ALA A 284 9.07 29.44 -17.40
N LYS A 285 8.16 28.92 -18.23
CA LYS A 285 6.72 29.21 -18.11
C LYS A 285 6.07 28.25 -17.12
N PRO A 286 5.26 28.77 -16.17
CA PRO A 286 4.52 27.91 -15.25
C PRO A 286 3.34 27.23 -15.95
N LEU A 287 3.10 25.98 -15.58
CA LEU A 287 1.78 25.35 -15.68
C LEU A 287 0.96 25.83 -14.48
N ARG A 288 -0.07 26.63 -14.74
CA ARG A 288 -0.98 27.11 -13.69
C ARG A 288 -1.94 26.01 -13.30
N PHE A 289 -2.23 25.91 -12.01
CA PHE A 289 -3.28 25.02 -11.55
C PHE A 289 -4.65 25.64 -11.89
N THR A 290 -5.57 24.79 -12.28
CA THR A 290 -6.95 25.17 -12.61
C THR A 290 -7.88 24.58 -11.54
N PRO A 291 -8.90 25.34 -11.10
CA PRO A 291 -9.85 24.82 -10.12
C PRO A 291 -10.66 23.65 -10.68
N LEU A 292 -10.83 22.62 -9.86
CA LEU A 292 -11.74 21.51 -10.12
C LEU A 292 -13.04 21.77 -9.34
N MET A 293 -13.95 22.52 -9.96
CA MET A 293 -15.24 22.88 -9.37
C MET A 293 -16.19 21.70 -9.43
N ILE A 294 -16.26 20.94 -8.33
CA ILE A 294 -17.13 19.76 -8.22
C ILE A 294 -18.08 19.97 -7.03
N GLN A 295 -19.37 19.72 -7.27
CA GLN A 295 -20.42 19.80 -6.26
C GLN A 295 -21.36 18.60 -6.37
N GLY A 296 -21.44 17.79 -5.30
CA GLY A 296 -22.21 16.55 -5.24
C GLY A 296 -23.62 16.63 -5.78
N LEU A 297 -24.42 17.58 -5.27
CA LEU A 297 -25.79 17.79 -5.73
C LEU A 297 -25.90 18.08 -7.24
N GLU A 298 -24.94 18.78 -7.83
CA GLU A 298 -24.95 19.08 -9.25
C GLU A 298 -24.62 17.86 -10.11
N CYS A 299 -23.64 17.08 -9.68
CA CYS A 299 -23.34 15.79 -10.28
C CYS A 299 -24.55 14.86 -10.26
N LEU A 300 -25.29 14.81 -9.14
CA LEU A 300 -26.48 13.98 -9.02
C LEU A 300 -27.62 14.43 -9.95
N ARG A 301 -27.79 15.73 -10.18
CA ARG A 301 -28.76 16.26 -11.15
C ARG A 301 -28.38 15.90 -12.58
N HIS A 302 -27.09 15.98 -12.91
CA HIS A 302 -26.58 15.69 -14.25
C HIS A 302 -26.22 14.24 -14.49
N ASN A 303 -26.37 13.38 -13.48
CA ASN A 303 -26.00 11.97 -13.53
C ASN A 303 -24.51 11.75 -13.91
N THR A 304 -23.63 12.55 -13.31
CA THR A 304 -22.18 12.43 -13.44
C THR A 304 -21.55 11.98 -12.13
N GLU A 305 -20.37 11.37 -12.21
CA GLU A 305 -19.59 11.01 -11.02
C GLU A 305 -18.88 12.27 -10.45
N CYS A 306 -18.81 12.37 -9.13
CA CYS A 306 -18.30 13.53 -8.39
C CYS A 306 -17.02 13.24 -7.61
N LEU A 307 -16.40 12.08 -7.83
CA LEU A 307 -15.09 11.70 -7.30
C LEU A 307 -14.92 11.82 -5.77
N GLY A 308 -16.01 11.72 -5.01
CA GLY A 308 -15.99 11.92 -3.57
C GLY A 308 -15.69 13.37 -3.20
N ASP A 309 -16.37 14.30 -3.85
CA ASP A 309 -16.29 15.72 -3.56
C ASP A 309 -16.43 15.99 -2.07
N CYS A 310 -15.65 16.94 -1.57
CA CYS A 310 -15.78 17.36 -0.19
C CYS A 310 -16.24 18.81 -0.22
N PRO A 311 -17.48 19.10 0.21
CA PRO A 311 -18.01 20.46 0.28
C PRO A 311 -17.15 21.41 1.12
N ASP A 312 -16.31 20.86 1.99
CA ASP A 312 -15.41 21.62 2.84
C ASP A 312 -14.05 21.91 2.18
N ALA A 313 -13.88 21.57 0.89
CA ALA A 313 -12.60 21.69 0.21
C ALA A 313 -12.71 22.41 -1.15
N ALA A 314 -11.70 23.21 -1.46
CA ALA A 314 -11.41 23.65 -2.82
C ALA A 314 -10.27 22.80 -3.39
N TYR A 315 -10.45 22.29 -4.61
CA TYR A 315 -9.48 21.44 -5.29
C TYR A 315 -8.90 22.12 -6.54
N TYR A 316 -7.60 21.92 -6.76
CA TYR A 316 -6.84 22.46 -7.88
C TYR A 316 -5.86 21.41 -8.43
N GLY A 317 -5.57 21.49 -9.73
CA GLY A 317 -4.53 20.66 -10.35
C GLY A 317 -4.03 21.23 -11.67
N PRO A 318 -2.83 20.84 -12.13
CA PRO A 318 -2.30 21.28 -13.41
C PRO A 318 -3.00 20.55 -14.57
N ASN A 319 -3.01 21.19 -15.75
CA ASN A 319 -3.54 20.63 -17.00
C ASN A 319 -4.99 20.10 -16.91
N VAL A 320 -5.81 20.71 -16.06
CA VAL A 320 -7.25 20.46 -16.01
C VAL A 320 -7.89 21.38 -17.05
N HIS A 321 -8.44 20.79 -18.11
CA HIS A 321 -8.95 21.54 -19.27
C HIS A 321 -10.35 22.09 -19.01
N GLU A 322 -10.55 23.39 -18.84
CA GLU A 322 -11.87 23.99 -18.51
C GLU A 322 -13.02 23.46 -19.40
N ASP A 323 -12.82 23.46 -20.72
CA ASP A 323 -13.84 23.10 -21.71
C ASP A 323 -13.93 21.60 -22.06
N SER A 324 -13.23 20.72 -21.33
CA SER A 324 -13.32 19.28 -21.57
C SER A 324 -13.36 18.46 -20.28
N ASP A 325 -13.67 17.18 -20.40
CA ASP A 325 -13.55 16.22 -19.29
C ASP A 325 -12.09 15.73 -19.14
N GLY A 326 -11.11 16.32 -19.82
CA GLY A 326 -9.72 15.86 -19.81
C GLY A 326 -8.87 16.46 -18.67
N VAL A 327 -8.00 15.63 -18.10
CA VAL A 327 -6.84 16.03 -17.30
C VAL A 327 -5.59 15.39 -17.90
N ASP A 328 -4.66 16.21 -18.41
CA ASP A 328 -3.41 15.67 -18.94
C ASP A 328 -2.38 15.45 -17.84
N MET A 329 -1.89 14.22 -17.78
CA MET A 329 -0.93 13.78 -16.81
C MET A 329 0.49 14.13 -17.27
N LEU A 330 1.34 14.39 -16.29
CA LEU A 330 2.74 14.77 -16.50
C LEU A 330 3.62 13.53 -16.44
N LYS A 331 4.80 13.60 -17.05
CA LYS A 331 5.85 12.60 -16.88
C LYS A 331 7.11 13.28 -16.34
N LEU A 332 7.70 12.71 -15.30
CA LEU A 332 9.08 12.99 -14.89
C LEU A 332 9.86 11.71 -15.19
N SER A 333 10.51 11.66 -16.35
CA SER A 333 11.07 10.44 -16.94
C SER A 333 12.57 10.28 -16.66
N SER A 334 13.27 11.41 -16.66
CA SER A 334 14.73 11.45 -16.50
C SER A 334 15.14 11.84 -15.08
N ASP A 335 16.36 11.48 -14.71
CA ASP A 335 17.02 11.99 -13.50
C ASP A 335 17.47 13.43 -13.64
N ASP A 336 17.53 13.94 -14.87
CA ASP A 336 17.87 15.34 -15.18
C ASP A 336 16.62 16.24 -15.22
N GLU A 337 15.48 15.74 -14.76
CA GLU A 337 14.21 16.49 -14.69
C GLU A 337 13.82 16.77 -13.23
N LEU A 338 13.21 17.92 -13.04
CA LEU A 338 12.83 18.48 -11.75
C LEU A 338 11.53 19.26 -11.92
N HIS A 339 10.54 19.00 -11.07
CA HIS A 339 9.31 19.78 -10.99
C HIS A 339 9.36 20.66 -9.75
N VAL A 340 9.18 21.97 -9.88
CA VAL A 340 9.05 22.88 -8.73
C VAL A 340 7.63 23.40 -8.69
N VAL A 341 6.92 23.11 -7.60
CA VAL A 341 5.61 23.69 -7.33
C VAL A 341 5.78 24.90 -6.42
N SER A 342 5.21 26.02 -6.81
CA SER A 342 5.12 27.23 -6.00
C SER A 342 3.65 27.49 -5.68
N LEU A 343 3.33 27.78 -4.42
CA LEU A 343 1.95 27.91 -3.93
C LEU A 343 1.83 28.96 -2.84
N VAL A 344 0.59 29.38 -2.56
CA VAL A 344 0.27 30.31 -1.48
C VAL A 344 -0.01 29.54 -0.18
N ASN A 345 0.51 30.03 0.94
CA ASN A 345 0.19 29.46 2.24
C ASN A 345 -1.19 29.93 2.71
N HIS A 346 -2.24 29.27 2.23
CA HIS A 346 -3.64 29.61 2.54
C HIS A 346 -3.96 29.64 4.05
N ARG A 347 -3.25 28.84 4.86
CA ARG A 347 -3.38 28.81 6.32
C ARG A 347 -2.76 30.04 6.97
N HIS A 348 -1.57 30.45 6.54
CA HIS A 348 -0.93 31.68 7.02
C HIS A 348 -1.80 32.92 6.76
N LEU A 349 -2.60 32.88 5.70
CA LEU A 349 -3.56 33.94 5.33
C LEU A 349 -4.94 33.78 5.99
N ASN A 350 -5.13 32.76 6.83
CA ASN A 350 -6.40 32.46 7.50
C ASN A 350 -7.58 32.22 6.53
N ILE A 351 -7.29 31.70 5.32
CA ILE A 351 -8.30 31.36 4.31
C ILE A 351 -8.70 29.89 4.43
N SER A 352 -7.82 29.06 4.99
CA SER A 352 -8.07 27.65 5.29
C SER A 352 -7.52 27.27 6.66
N VAL A 353 -8.13 26.28 7.32
CA VAL A 353 -7.54 25.69 8.54
C VAL A 353 -6.47 24.66 8.19
N TYR A 354 -6.59 24.04 7.02
CA TYR A 354 -5.71 22.98 6.54
C TYR A 354 -5.59 23.04 5.02
N GLY A 355 -4.42 22.69 4.50
CA GLY A 355 -4.21 22.54 3.06
C GLY A 355 -3.14 21.51 2.77
N ASN A 356 -3.19 20.91 1.59
CA ASN A 356 -2.15 19.99 1.13
C ASN A 356 -1.99 19.94 -0.37
N LEU A 357 -0.78 19.59 -0.80
CA LEU A 357 -0.41 19.25 -2.16
C LEU A 357 -0.10 17.75 -2.22
N ALA A 358 -0.92 16.95 -2.89
CA ALA A 358 -0.63 15.54 -3.11
C ALA A 358 -0.05 15.29 -4.50
N VAL A 359 0.87 14.33 -4.58
CA VAL A 359 1.29 13.74 -5.85
C VAL A 359 0.46 12.50 -6.11
N LEU A 360 -0.11 12.43 -7.30
CA LEU A 360 -1.03 11.38 -7.72
C LEU A 360 -0.40 10.67 -8.92
N ARG A 361 -0.50 9.34 -8.99
CA ARG A 361 0.03 8.53 -10.10
C ARG A 361 -1.07 7.89 -10.93
N SER A 362 -0.79 7.74 -12.22
CA SER A 362 -1.63 7.07 -13.20
C SER A 362 -0.79 6.27 -14.19
N TRP A 363 -1.40 5.24 -14.76
CA TRP A 363 -0.85 4.49 -15.89
C TRP A 363 -1.25 5.07 -17.24
N LYS A 364 -2.18 6.03 -17.24
CA LYS A 364 -2.72 6.69 -18.44
C LYS A 364 -2.18 8.13 -18.55
N PRO A 365 -1.84 8.58 -19.77
CA PRO A 365 -1.36 9.95 -20.01
C PRO A 365 -2.45 11.01 -19.89
N THR A 366 -3.72 10.64 -20.05
CA THR A 366 -4.87 11.53 -19.89
C THR A 366 -5.95 10.81 -19.10
N LEU A 367 -6.68 11.56 -18.28
CA LEU A 367 -7.77 11.07 -17.44
C LEU A 367 -9.04 11.87 -17.66
N SER A 368 -10.16 11.27 -17.28
CA SER A 368 -11.47 11.93 -17.23
C SER A 368 -11.64 12.62 -15.88
N LYS A 369 -12.07 13.90 -15.83
CA LYS A 369 -12.38 14.65 -14.60
C LYS A 369 -13.54 14.03 -13.83
N THR A 370 -14.42 13.32 -14.51
CA THR A 370 -15.54 12.61 -13.86
C THR A 370 -15.18 11.18 -13.45
N ARG A 371 -14.15 10.56 -14.06
CA ARG A 371 -13.77 9.15 -13.81
C ARG A 371 -12.30 8.98 -13.43
N MET A 372 -11.77 9.91 -12.64
CA MET A 372 -10.35 9.95 -12.25
C MET A 372 -9.96 8.73 -11.39
N SER A 373 -9.61 7.63 -12.05
CA SER A 373 -9.00 6.46 -11.41
C SER A 373 -7.49 6.70 -11.29
N ILE A 374 -7.09 7.25 -10.15
CA ILE A 374 -5.71 7.64 -9.84
C ILE A 374 -5.32 7.20 -8.46
N ARG A 375 -4.08 6.74 -8.32
CA ARG A 375 -3.57 6.36 -7.02
C ARG A 375 -2.88 7.55 -6.39
N ALA A 376 -3.40 8.02 -5.28
CA ALA A 376 -2.66 8.99 -4.50
C ALA A 376 -1.40 8.32 -3.96
N THR A 377 -0.27 9.02 -4.05
CA THR A 377 1.00 8.51 -3.52
C THR A 377 1.20 9.06 -2.12
N SER A 378 1.88 8.33 -1.24
CA SER A 378 2.25 8.87 0.08
C SER A 378 3.17 10.10 -0.03
N LEU A 379 3.67 10.43 -1.23
CA LEU A 379 4.28 11.71 -1.53
C LEU A 379 3.20 12.78 -1.62
N GLY A 380 3.12 13.58 -0.56
CA GLY A 380 2.34 14.80 -0.49
C GLY A 380 2.97 15.71 0.56
N VAL A 381 2.69 17.00 0.46
CA VAL A 381 3.12 18.00 1.42
C VAL A 381 1.91 18.74 1.93
N THR A 382 1.95 19.21 3.16
CA THR A 382 0.79 19.74 3.87
C THR A 382 1.13 21.06 4.58
N SER A 383 0.12 21.86 4.92
CA SER A 383 0.33 23.27 5.32
C SER A 383 1.20 23.53 6.56
N PHE A 384 1.31 22.59 7.49
CA PHE A 384 2.20 22.73 8.66
C PHE A 384 3.59 22.08 8.41
N GLU A 385 3.74 21.28 7.34
CA GLU A 385 5.06 20.88 6.82
C GLU A 385 5.70 22.04 6.06
N PHE A 386 4.87 22.98 5.60
CA PHE A 386 5.35 24.23 5.05
C PHE A 386 5.85 25.15 6.16
N PRO A 387 6.91 25.92 5.90
CA PRO A 387 7.35 26.97 6.81
C PRO A 387 6.28 28.06 6.95
N GLU A 388 6.39 28.87 8.01
CA GLU A 388 5.49 30.01 8.28
C GLU A 388 5.75 31.20 7.32
N GLU A 389 5.88 30.91 6.03
CA GLU A 389 6.06 31.87 4.96
C GLU A 389 4.79 32.00 4.14
N ARG A 390 4.60 33.18 3.54
CA ARG A 390 3.41 33.51 2.74
C ARG A 390 3.35 32.70 1.44
N PHE A 391 4.50 32.47 0.81
CA PHE A 391 4.62 31.71 -0.43
C PHE A 391 5.62 30.59 -0.23
N ILE A 392 5.33 29.44 -0.80
CA ILE A 392 6.11 28.23 -0.59
C ILE A 392 6.49 27.67 -1.94
N SER A 393 7.69 27.12 -2.00
CA SER A 393 8.24 26.43 -3.17
C SER A 393 8.73 25.04 -2.75
N TRP A 394 8.34 24.01 -3.49
CA TRP A 394 8.68 22.62 -3.19
C TRP A 394 9.06 21.86 -4.46
N ALA A 395 10.20 21.17 -4.42
CA ALA A 395 10.73 20.43 -5.55
C ALA A 395 10.36 18.94 -5.51
N PHE A 396 10.14 18.35 -6.67
CA PHE A 396 9.92 16.92 -6.87
C PHE A 396 10.88 16.43 -7.94
N THR A 397 11.68 15.40 -7.62
CA THR A 397 12.72 14.91 -8.53
C THR A 397 12.99 13.43 -8.34
N ARG A 398 13.69 12.82 -9.31
CA ARG A 398 14.22 11.45 -9.18
C ARG A 398 15.66 11.42 -8.71
N ASN A 399 16.39 12.53 -8.88
CA ASN A 399 17.81 12.58 -8.54
C ASN A 399 18.02 13.11 -7.12
N PRO A 400 18.49 12.28 -6.17
CA PRO A 400 18.79 12.74 -4.81
C PRO A 400 19.82 13.87 -4.75
N ALA A 401 20.69 14.00 -5.77
CA ALA A 401 21.63 15.12 -5.84
C ALA A 401 20.90 16.45 -5.99
N HIS A 402 19.78 16.52 -6.73
CA HIS A 402 19.03 17.77 -6.90
C HIS A 402 18.54 18.30 -5.55
N CYS A 403 17.96 17.45 -4.69
CA CYS A 403 17.53 17.87 -3.36
C CYS A 403 18.68 18.37 -2.47
N HIS A 404 19.90 17.86 -2.69
CA HIS A 404 21.08 18.36 -1.98
C HIS A 404 21.50 19.76 -2.45
N HIS A 405 21.40 20.04 -3.75
CA HIS A 405 21.76 21.33 -4.33
C HIS A 405 20.72 22.40 -4.02
N LEU A 406 19.44 22.02 -3.99
CA LEU A 406 18.29 22.92 -3.86
C LEU A 406 18.01 23.44 -2.43
N ARG A 407 18.82 23.06 -1.43
CA ARG A 407 18.48 23.23 0.01
C ARG A 407 18.04 24.64 0.40
N ASP A 408 18.63 25.67 -0.20
CA ASP A 408 18.37 27.07 0.16
C ASP A 408 17.49 27.80 -0.89
N SER A 409 17.25 27.17 -2.05
CA SER A 409 16.48 27.78 -3.15
C SER A 409 15.00 27.43 -3.14
N VAL A 410 14.64 26.34 -2.46
CA VAL A 410 13.25 25.93 -2.22
C VAL A 410 13.08 25.49 -0.77
N HIS A 411 11.85 25.55 -0.27
CA HIS A 411 11.56 25.22 1.12
C HIS A 411 11.62 23.71 1.41
N GLY A 412 11.49 22.88 0.37
CA GLY A 412 11.65 21.44 0.51
C GLY A 412 11.77 20.70 -0.82
N CYS A 413 12.18 19.44 -0.75
CA CYS A 413 12.40 18.59 -1.91
C CYS A 413 12.05 17.13 -1.62
N SER A 414 11.25 16.50 -2.50
CA SER A 414 10.78 15.12 -2.37
C SER A 414 11.26 14.23 -3.52
N LEU A 415 11.63 12.99 -3.19
CA LEU A 415 12.07 11.98 -4.16
C LEU A 415 10.92 11.10 -4.64
N LEU A 416 10.80 10.93 -5.97
CA LEU A 416 9.71 10.17 -6.58
C LEU A 416 9.94 8.64 -6.67
N ASP A 417 11.20 8.17 -6.60
CA ASP A 417 11.61 6.89 -7.20
C ASP A 417 11.00 5.62 -6.55
N ALA A 418 10.50 5.72 -5.31
CA ALA A 418 9.79 4.61 -4.64
C ALA A 418 8.27 4.61 -4.87
N HIS A 419 7.66 5.74 -5.21
CA HIS A 419 6.20 5.91 -5.19
C HIS A 419 5.58 6.13 -6.58
N VAL A 420 6.37 6.65 -7.53
CA VAL A 420 5.96 6.89 -8.92
C VAL A 420 7.02 6.31 -9.85
N SER A 421 6.73 5.18 -10.51
CA SER A 421 7.70 4.56 -11.44
C SER A 421 8.01 5.48 -12.63
N ARG A 422 9.15 5.29 -13.30
CA ARG A 422 9.52 6.08 -14.50
C ARG A 422 8.49 5.97 -15.64
N GLU A 423 7.81 4.84 -15.74
CA GLU A 423 6.76 4.61 -16.73
C GLU A 423 5.38 5.09 -16.30
N SER A 424 5.24 5.54 -15.05
CA SER A 424 3.99 6.14 -14.58
C SER A 424 3.90 7.59 -15.01
N PHE A 425 2.67 8.04 -15.21
CA PHE A 425 2.34 9.45 -15.27
C PHE A 425 1.96 9.93 -13.88
N LEU A 426 2.11 11.23 -13.64
CA LEU A 426 1.77 11.87 -12.37
C LEU A 426 1.00 13.16 -12.58
N THR A 427 0.22 13.56 -11.59
CA THR A 427 -0.32 14.91 -11.48
C THR A 427 -0.23 15.38 -10.03
N TYR A 428 -0.53 16.65 -9.82
CA TYR A 428 -0.55 17.29 -8.52
C TYR A 428 -1.98 17.68 -8.18
N CYS A 429 -2.36 17.52 -6.93
CA CYS A 429 -3.65 17.97 -6.42
C CYS A 429 -3.42 18.84 -5.19
N GLU A 430 -3.69 20.13 -5.36
CA GLU A 430 -3.77 21.07 -4.24
C GLU A 430 -5.19 21.05 -3.69
N ARG A 431 -5.29 20.92 -2.37
CA ARG A 431 -6.55 20.83 -1.64
C ARG A 431 -6.50 21.81 -0.48
N ILE A 432 -7.57 22.59 -0.36
CA ILE A 432 -7.61 23.70 0.57
C ILE A 432 -8.91 23.53 1.37
N TYR A 433 -8.78 23.18 2.64
CA TYR A 433 -9.87 22.73 3.47
C TYR A 433 -10.30 23.77 4.48
N LEU A 434 -11.62 23.92 4.58
CA LEU A 434 -12.37 24.61 5.61
C LEU A 434 -11.93 26.05 5.83
N ASN A 435 -12.70 26.97 5.27
CA ASN A 435 -12.61 28.38 5.55
C ASN A 435 -13.10 28.65 6.99
N PRO A 436 -12.27 29.29 7.85
CA PRO A 436 -12.58 29.49 9.25
C PRO A 436 -13.74 30.47 9.51
N VAL A 437 -14.06 31.32 8.52
CA VAL A 437 -15.12 32.32 8.60
C VAL A 437 -16.49 31.72 8.25
N THR A 438 -16.56 30.94 7.17
CA THR A 438 -17.84 30.39 6.68
C THR A 438 -18.16 29.01 7.22
N GLY A 439 -17.16 28.27 7.71
CA GLY A 439 -17.32 26.88 8.13
C GLY A 439 -17.62 25.92 6.96
N THR A 440 -17.26 26.33 5.74
CA THR A 440 -17.40 25.58 4.47
C THR A 440 -16.05 25.59 3.74
N GLY A 441 -15.94 24.95 2.58
CA GLY A 441 -14.71 25.05 1.78
C GLY A 441 -14.50 26.47 1.23
N PRO A 442 -13.25 26.93 1.07
CA PRO A 442 -12.95 28.27 0.55
C PRO A 442 -13.58 28.53 -0.82
N ASN A 443 -13.85 29.79 -1.11
CA ASN A 443 -14.33 30.19 -2.42
C ASN A 443 -13.16 30.21 -3.42
N TRP A 444 -13.28 29.44 -4.50
CA TRP A 444 -12.26 29.36 -5.56
C TRP A 444 -11.89 30.73 -6.16
N SER A 445 -12.81 31.69 -6.18
CA SER A 445 -12.54 33.01 -6.74
C SER A 445 -11.60 33.86 -5.89
N ASP A 446 -11.47 33.54 -4.60
CA ASP A 446 -10.66 34.28 -3.63
C ASP A 446 -9.20 33.79 -3.58
N LEU A 447 -8.92 32.65 -4.19
CA LEU A 447 -7.64 31.95 -4.12
C LEU A 447 -6.76 32.24 -5.35
N LEU A 448 -5.45 32.29 -5.13
CA LEU A 448 -4.45 32.23 -6.19
C LEU A 448 -4.02 30.76 -6.40
N PRO A 449 -4.11 30.23 -7.62
CA PRO A 449 -3.71 28.86 -7.90
C PRO A 449 -2.19 28.68 -7.85
N ALA A 450 -1.74 27.50 -7.44
CA ALA A 450 -0.34 27.12 -7.52
C ALA A 450 0.22 27.14 -8.97
N HIS A 451 1.53 27.33 -9.07
CA HIS A 451 2.31 27.27 -10.30
C HIS A 451 3.25 26.08 -10.26
N LEU A 452 3.30 25.30 -11.34
CA LEU A 452 4.25 24.21 -11.52
C LEU A 452 5.24 24.54 -12.64
N PHE A 453 6.52 24.42 -12.34
CA PHE A 453 7.61 24.59 -13.30
C PHE A 453 8.26 23.24 -13.59
N HIS A 454 8.36 22.87 -14.87
CA HIS A 454 9.18 21.74 -15.32
C HIS A 454 10.55 22.27 -15.72
N LEU A 455 11.58 21.91 -14.96
CA LEU A 455 12.95 22.32 -15.18
C LEU A 455 13.83 21.13 -15.58
N ARG A 456 14.84 21.42 -16.39
CA ARG A 456 15.87 20.47 -16.82
C ARG A 456 17.25 20.99 -16.41
N PRO A 457 17.68 20.77 -15.16
CA PRO A 457 19.07 20.95 -14.79
C PRO A 457 19.94 20.07 -15.70
N ALA A 458 21.15 20.51 -16.06
CA ALA A 458 22.10 19.59 -16.72
C ALA A 458 22.27 18.36 -15.84
N SER A 459 22.74 17.24 -16.39
CA SER A 459 23.22 16.14 -15.57
C SER A 459 24.24 16.70 -14.58
N ALA A 460 23.82 16.86 -13.31
CA ALA A 460 24.74 17.16 -12.23
C ALA A 460 25.86 16.11 -12.36
N PRO A 461 27.15 16.49 -12.33
CA PRO A 461 28.23 15.55 -12.53
C PRO A 461 27.95 14.36 -11.62
N ARG A 462 27.72 13.20 -12.24
CA ARG A 462 27.46 11.96 -11.51
C ARG A 462 28.59 11.87 -10.50
N VAL A 463 28.26 11.99 -9.21
CA VAL A 463 29.23 11.77 -8.14
C VAL A 463 29.95 10.48 -8.51
N ALA A 464 31.25 10.60 -8.81
CA ALA A 464 32.03 9.50 -9.34
C ALA A 464 31.77 8.30 -8.43
N SER A 465 31.26 7.22 -9.02
CA SER A 465 31.05 5.99 -8.26
C SER A 465 32.39 5.63 -7.64
N PRO A 466 32.46 5.40 -6.31
CA PRO A 466 33.65 4.78 -5.76
C PRO A 466 33.85 3.49 -6.55
N THR A 467 35.00 3.35 -7.20
CA THR A 467 35.42 2.13 -7.89
C THR A 467 35.72 1.06 -6.86
N ALA A 468 34.68 0.62 -6.14
CA ALA A 468 34.66 -0.58 -5.33
C ALA A 468 34.88 -1.77 -6.25
N ARG A 469 36.14 -2.05 -6.59
CA ARG A 469 36.51 -3.27 -7.27
C ARG A 469 36.25 -4.41 -6.29
N VAL A 470 35.22 -5.22 -6.56
CA VAL A 470 35.26 -6.62 -6.11
C VAL A 470 36.61 -7.15 -6.59
N ALA A 471 37.43 -7.72 -5.71
CA ALA A 471 38.72 -8.29 -6.08
C ALA A 471 38.57 -9.07 -7.40
N SER A 472 39.45 -8.84 -8.37
CA SER A 472 39.30 -9.32 -9.76
C SER A 472 38.82 -10.77 -9.79
N VAL A 473 37.54 -10.98 -10.10
CA VAL A 473 36.93 -12.32 -10.07
C VAL A 473 37.35 -13.03 -11.37
N PRO A 474 38.11 -14.14 -11.29
CA PRO A 474 38.52 -14.86 -12.49
C PRO A 474 37.29 -15.44 -13.21
N PRO A 475 37.33 -15.62 -14.54
CA PRO A 475 36.27 -16.31 -15.25
C PRO A 475 36.10 -17.72 -14.70
N LEU A 476 34.86 -18.10 -14.40
CA LEU A 476 34.51 -19.43 -13.90
C LEU A 476 33.78 -20.21 -14.99
N PRO A 477 34.32 -21.37 -15.42
CA PRO A 477 33.63 -22.23 -16.36
C PRO A 477 32.24 -22.60 -15.85
N LEU A 478 31.32 -22.76 -16.80
CA LEU A 478 29.95 -23.19 -16.53
C LEU A 478 29.52 -24.24 -17.55
N ARG A 479 28.51 -25.02 -17.18
CA ARG A 479 27.88 -25.98 -18.09
C ARG A 479 26.83 -25.24 -18.93
N VAL A 480 26.93 -25.38 -20.25
CA VAL A 480 25.91 -25.00 -21.21
C VAL A 480 25.11 -26.25 -21.57
N PHE A 481 23.79 -26.13 -21.54
CA PHE A 481 22.81 -27.17 -21.86
C PHE A 481 22.37 -27.05 -23.34
N ASP A 482 21.63 -28.02 -23.84
CA ASP A 482 21.23 -28.10 -25.26
C ASP A 482 19.85 -27.46 -25.54
N GLY A 483 19.28 -26.76 -24.56
CA GLY A 483 17.95 -26.17 -24.64
C GLY A 483 16.79 -27.13 -24.41
N THR A 484 17.04 -28.44 -24.24
CA THR A 484 15.97 -29.43 -24.01
C THR A 484 15.69 -29.68 -22.53
N GLN A 485 16.67 -29.44 -21.65
CA GLN A 485 16.52 -29.65 -20.22
C GLN A 485 15.80 -28.47 -19.56
N ALA A 486 14.72 -28.76 -18.84
CA ALA A 486 14.05 -27.78 -17.99
C ALA A 486 14.86 -27.53 -16.70
N LEU A 487 14.82 -26.28 -16.23
CA LEU A 487 15.44 -25.85 -14.98
C LEU A 487 14.63 -26.35 -13.79
N GLN A 488 15.27 -27.14 -12.95
CA GLN A 488 14.73 -27.53 -11.66
C GLN A 488 15.09 -26.44 -10.65
N PHE A 489 14.11 -25.62 -10.30
CA PHE A 489 14.35 -24.40 -9.56
C PHE A 489 13.93 -24.54 -8.08
N SER A 490 14.86 -24.24 -7.18
CA SER A 490 14.63 -24.24 -5.73
C SER A 490 14.23 -22.84 -5.28
N HIS A 491 13.01 -22.71 -4.73
CA HIS A 491 12.45 -21.44 -4.26
C HIS A 491 12.96 -21.07 -2.88
N VAL A 492 14.17 -20.53 -2.78
CA VAL A 492 14.68 -19.97 -1.50
C VAL A 492 14.13 -18.56 -1.26
N VAL A 493 13.95 -17.77 -2.32
CA VAL A 493 13.42 -16.40 -2.25
C VAL A 493 12.11 -16.31 -3.04
N LYS A 494 10.96 -16.44 -2.35
CA LYS A 494 9.60 -16.49 -2.94
C LYS A 494 9.36 -15.42 -4.02
N THR A 495 9.41 -14.14 -3.65
CA THR A 495 9.16 -13.00 -4.57
C THR A 495 10.10 -12.95 -5.77
N GLY A 496 11.37 -13.32 -5.57
CA GLY A 496 12.35 -13.39 -6.65
C GLY A 496 12.07 -14.55 -7.60
N GLY A 497 11.71 -15.71 -7.03
CA GLY A 497 11.30 -16.90 -7.77
C GLY A 497 10.07 -16.62 -8.65
N GLU A 498 8.98 -16.10 -8.07
CA GLU A 498 7.76 -15.78 -8.82
C GLU A 498 8.00 -14.74 -9.93
N SER A 499 8.87 -13.76 -9.68
CA SER A 499 9.29 -12.80 -10.72
C SER A 499 9.99 -13.49 -11.90
N LEU A 500 10.82 -14.50 -11.61
CA LEU A 500 11.48 -15.33 -12.61
C LEU A 500 10.46 -16.24 -13.34
N GLU A 501 9.52 -16.84 -12.61
CA GLU A 501 8.44 -17.66 -13.19
C GLU A 501 7.61 -16.87 -14.21
N LEU A 502 7.17 -15.67 -13.83
CA LEU A 502 6.39 -14.80 -14.70
C LEU A 502 7.18 -14.39 -15.95
N TYR A 503 8.47 -14.06 -15.76
CA TYR A 503 9.35 -13.75 -16.88
C TYR A 503 9.45 -14.94 -17.84
N LEU A 504 9.78 -16.13 -17.35
CA LEU A 504 9.95 -17.33 -18.18
C LEU A 504 8.63 -17.79 -18.81
N GLY A 505 7.51 -17.66 -18.09
CA GLY A 505 6.17 -17.98 -18.60
C GLY A 505 5.69 -17.04 -19.71
N ALA A 506 6.21 -15.80 -19.74
CA ALA A 506 5.90 -14.85 -20.80
C ALA A 506 6.73 -15.08 -22.09
N LEU A 507 7.80 -15.88 -22.03
CA LEU A 507 8.60 -16.22 -23.20
C LEU A 507 7.88 -17.27 -24.06
N SER A 508 7.43 -16.86 -25.24
CA SER A 508 6.78 -17.74 -26.22
C SER A 508 7.77 -18.41 -27.19
N GLU A 509 9.05 -18.03 -27.14
CA GLU A 509 10.06 -18.46 -28.11
C GLU A 509 10.51 -19.92 -27.91
N PRO A 510 10.62 -20.72 -28.99
CA PRO A 510 11.25 -22.04 -28.94
C PRO A 510 12.71 -21.93 -28.45
N GLY A 511 13.05 -22.67 -27.40
CA GLY A 511 14.41 -22.67 -26.82
C GLY A 511 14.62 -21.71 -25.66
N ALA A 512 13.59 -21.00 -25.19
CA ALA A 512 13.64 -20.25 -23.93
C ALA A 512 13.70 -21.20 -22.71
N PRO A 513 14.41 -20.83 -21.63
CA PRO A 513 14.44 -21.62 -20.40
C PRO A 513 13.03 -21.85 -19.84
N ARG A 514 12.77 -23.06 -19.33
CA ARG A 514 11.50 -23.43 -18.70
C ARG A 514 11.73 -24.03 -17.33
N LEU A 515 10.78 -23.83 -16.43
CA LEU A 515 10.81 -24.42 -15.08
C LEU A 515 10.16 -25.80 -15.06
N ASP A 516 10.75 -26.73 -14.31
CA ASP A 516 10.19 -28.06 -14.04
C ASP A 516 9.96 -28.27 -12.55
N TYR A 517 8.68 -28.28 -12.16
CA TYR A 517 8.23 -28.57 -10.79
C TYR A 517 8.04 -30.07 -10.53
N GLY A 518 8.20 -30.93 -11.54
CA GLY A 518 8.06 -32.38 -11.42
C GLY A 518 8.95 -33.00 -10.33
N PRO A 519 10.24 -32.64 -10.22
CA PRO A 519 11.11 -33.10 -9.14
C PRO A 519 10.61 -32.71 -7.76
N CYS A 520 10.14 -31.48 -7.56
CA CYS A 520 9.61 -31.01 -6.29
C CYS A 520 8.31 -31.76 -5.92
N ARG A 521 7.42 -31.96 -6.90
CA ARG A 521 6.20 -32.78 -6.71
C ARG A 521 6.53 -34.23 -6.35
N ARG A 522 7.58 -34.80 -6.94
CA ARG A 522 8.06 -36.15 -6.61
C ARG A 522 8.71 -36.20 -5.22
N ALA A 523 9.52 -35.20 -4.86
CA ALA A 523 10.09 -35.07 -3.53
C ALA A 523 8.98 -34.95 -2.48
N ALA A 524 8.05 -34.02 -2.67
CA ALA A 524 6.85 -33.89 -1.85
C ALA A 524 6.08 -35.21 -1.77
N ALA A 525 5.81 -35.88 -2.89
CA ALA A 525 5.08 -37.15 -2.93
C ALA A 525 5.81 -38.31 -2.24
N ALA A 526 7.14 -38.38 -2.33
CA ALA A 526 7.96 -39.35 -1.61
C ALA A 526 7.92 -39.14 -0.09
N HIS A 527 7.60 -37.91 0.32
CA HIS A 527 7.36 -37.52 1.71
C HIS A 527 5.85 -37.44 2.06
N ALA A 528 4.96 -37.64 1.07
CA ALA A 528 3.51 -37.72 1.27
C ALA A 528 3.16 -39.07 1.92
N PRO A 529 2.16 -39.13 2.80
CA PRO A 529 2.37 -39.92 3.99
C PRO A 529 1.70 -41.30 3.92
N GLY A 530 2.52 -42.34 4.16
CA GLY A 530 2.14 -43.38 5.12
C GLY A 530 2.15 -42.89 6.58
N ASN A 531 2.65 -41.66 6.83
CA ASN A 531 2.95 -41.09 8.14
C ASN A 531 1.98 -40.01 8.67
N LEU A 532 0.93 -39.57 7.97
CA LEU A 532 0.04 -38.50 8.49
C LEU A 532 -0.74 -38.99 9.71
N ALA A 533 -1.14 -40.26 9.68
CA ALA A 533 -1.77 -40.92 10.82
C ALA A 533 -0.80 -41.23 11.96
N GLU A 534 0.52 -41.26 11.71
CA GLU A 534 1.55 -41.51 12.73
C GLU A 534 2.10 -40.21 13.33
N ALA A 535 2.29 -39.17 12.50
CA ALA A 535 2.58 -37.80 12.91
C ALA A 535 1.43 -37.20 13.73
N ALA A 536 0.17 -37.39 13.33
CA ALA A 536 -0.99 -37.01 14.13
C ALA A 536 -1.10 -37.77 15.46
N ARG A 537 -0.39 -38.89 15.63
CA ARG A 537 -0.39 -39.71 16.86
C ARG A 537 0.82 -39.45 17.78
N LYS A 538 1.93 -38.90 17.28
CA LYS A 538 3.18 -38.72 18.03
C LYS A 538 3.61 -37.25 18.19
N ALA A 539 3.05 -36.33 17.41
CA ALA A 539 3.53 -34.96 17.30
C ALA A 539 2.56 -33.97 17.97
N SER A 540 3.08 -32.83 18.41
CA SER A 540 2.25 -31.69 18.81
C SER A 540 1.38 -31.22 17.64
N GLY A 541 0.24 -30.55 17.91
CA GLY A 541 -0.62 -30.01 16.85
C GLY A 541 0.14 -29.12 15.84
N CYS A 542 1.17 -28.43 16.32
CA CYS A 542 2.10 -27.63 15.51
C CYS A 542 2.92 -28.47 14.53
N GLU A 543 3.58 -29.53 14.99
CA GLU A 543 4.43 -30.39 14.14
C GLU A 543 3.63 -31.06 13.01
N ALA A 544 2.41 -31.51 13.32
CA ALA A 544 1.52 -32.11 12.32
C ALA A 544 1.10 -31.06 11.26
N ALA A 545 0.72 -29.86 11.69
CA ALA A 545 0.35 -28.76 10.79
C ALA A 545 1.55 -28.30 9.93
N ALA A 546 2.73 -28.16 10.54
CA ALA A 546 3.98 -27.79 9.88
C ALA A 546 4.40 -28.79 8.80
N GLY A 547 4.28 -30.10 9.07
CA GLY A 547 4.54 -31.14 8.09
C GLY A 547 3.58 -31.08 6.88
N VAL A 548 2.30 -30.81 7.12
CA VAL A 548 1.30 -30.64 6.05
C VAL A 548 1.59 -29.42 5.18
N VAL A 549 1.90 -28.29 5.81
CA VAL A 549 2.24 -27.05 5.08
C VAL A 549 3.49 -27.24 4.24
N SER A 550 4.54 -27.83 4.82
CA SER A 550 5.80 -28.05 4.11
C SER A 550 5.65 -28.98 2.91
N PHE A 551 4.86 -30.05 3.07
CA PHE A 551 4.49 -30.92 1.95
C PHE A 551 3.79 -30.11 0.83
N ALA A 552 2.81 -29.27 1.20
CA ALA A 552 2.08 -28.44 0.25
C ALA A 552 2.98 -27.42 -0.45
N LEU A 553 3.81 -26.68 0.29
CA LEU A 553 4.72 -25.66 -0.26
C LEU A 553 5.80 -26.27 -1.15
N CYS A 554 6.37 -27.41 -0.75
CA CYS A 554 7.32 -28.13 -1.59
C CYS A 554 6.66 -28.65 -2.89
N GLY A 555 5.46 -29.23 -2.81
CA GLY A 555 4.77 -29.79 -3.97
C GLY A 555 4.20 -28.74 -4.93
N LEU A 556 3.73 -27.59 -4.41
CA LEU A 556 3.08 -26.55 -5.19
C LEU A 556 4.09 -25.52 -5.73
N ASN A 557 5.02 -25.07 -4.89
CA ASN A 557 5.88 -23.91 -5.17
C ASN A 557 7.37 -24.26 -5.23
N CYS A 558 7.77 -25.53 -5.21
CA CYS A 558 9.17 -25.94 -5.12
C CYS A 558 9.92 -25.31 -3.93
N GLU A 559 9.18 -25.00 -2.87
CA GLU A 559 9.70 -24.52 -1.59
C GLU A 559 10.15 -25.73 -0.75
N CYS A 560 11.07 -26.50 -1.31
CA CYS A 560 11.63 -27.73 -0.73
C CYS A 560 13.04 -27.49 -0.22
N CYS A 561 13.47 -28.36 0.69
CA CYS A 561 14.88 -28.52 1.03
C CYS A 561 15.72 -28.84 -0.22
N ALA A 562 16.84 -28.14 -0.40
CA ALA A 562 17.66 -28.27 -1.60
C ALA A 562 18.22 -29.69 -1.80
N SER A 563 18.54 -30.39 -0.70
CA SER A 563 19.04 -31.77 -0.71
C SER A 563 18.04 -32.76 -1.30
N ASP A 564 16.75 -32.45 -1.19
CA ASP A 564 15.66 -33.35 -1.57
C ASP A 564 15.31 -33.22 -3.07
N LEU A 565 15.91 -32.24 -3.75
CA LEU A 565 15.75 -32.01 -5.19
C LEU A 565 16.82 -32.74 -6.01
N SER A 566 16.37 -33.66 -6.88
CA SER A 566 17.24 -34.42 -7.79
C SER A 566 17.07 -34.05 -9.26
N GLY A 567 18.18 -33.86 -9.98
CA GLY A 567 18.21 -33.87 -11.45
C GLY A 567 19.34 -33.08 -12.11
N ALA A 568 19.25 -32.96 -13.44
CA ALA A 568 20.39 -32.65 -14.31
C ALA A 568 20.68 -31.15 -14.51
N PHE A 569 19.68 -30.26 -14.41
CA PHE A 569 19.85 -28.81 -14.48
C PHE A 569 19.19 -28.15 -13.26
N ARG A 570 19.98 -27.92 -12.20
CA ARG A 570 19.51 -27.37 -10.92
C ARG A 570 19.80 -25.86 -10.84
N GLY A 571 18.80 -25.10 -10.41
CA GLY A 571 18.86 -23.65 -10.23
C GLY A 571 18.44 -23.20 -8.83
N VAL A 572 19.08 -22.13 -8.34
CA VAL A 572 18.64 -21.43 -7.12
C VAL A 572 18.82 -19.92 -7.28
N LEU A 573 17.97 -19.16 -6.60
CA LEU A 573 18.01 -17.70 -6.57
C LEU A 573 18.13 -17.24 -5.11
N LEU A 574 19.15 -16.43 -4.83
CA LEU A 574 19.42 -15.88 -3.49
C LEU A 574 19.22 -14.37 -3.44
N ARG A 575 19.26 -13.79 -2.24
CA ARG A 575 19.15 -12.34 -1.99
C ARG A 575 20.16 -11.92 -0.93
N SER A 576 20.57 -10.66 -0.95
CA SER A 576 21.42 -10.10 0.11
C SER A 576 20.80 -10.36 1.49
N PRO A 577 21.58 -10.79 2.48
CA PRO A 577 21.05 -11.35 3.73
C PRO A 577 20.06 -10.44 4.47
N ARG A 578 20.42 -9.16 4.68
CA ARG A 578 19.53 -8.16 5.27
C ARG A 578 18.24 -8.03 4.48
N ALA A 579 18.31 -7.83 3.16
CA ALA A 579 17.12 -7.66 2.33
C ALA A 579 16.23 -8.92 2.28
N HIS A 580 16.82 -10.11 2.40
CA HIS A 580 16.06 -11.35 2.53
C HIS A 580 15.31 -11.42 3.86
N ALA A 581 16.00 -11.24 4.98
CA ALA A 581 15.40 -11.24 6.31
C ALA A 581 14.29 -10.19 6.42
N LEU A 582 14.54 -8.96 5.99
CA LEU A 582 13.53 -7.89 5.98
C LEU A 582 12.35 -8.25 5.08
N SER A 583 12.59 -8.80 3.89
CA SER A 583 11.49 -9.17 2.99
C SER A 583 10.59 -10.26 3.57
N VAL A 584 11.14 -11.23 4.30
CA VAL A 584 10.35 -12.28 4.97
C VAL A 584 9.60 -11.69 6.15
N PHE A 585 10.27 -10.87 6.97
CA PHE A 585 9.63 -10.18 8.10
C PHE A 585 8.49 -9.27 7.64
N THR A 586 8.71 -8.43 6.63
CA THR A 586 7.64 -7.59 6.06
C THR A 586 6.58 -8.42 5.34
N HIS A 587 6.90 -9.59 4.78
CA HIS A 587 5.88 -10.49 4.23
C HIS A 587 4.92 -10.97 5.33
N CYS A 588 5.48 -11.43 6.46
CA CYS A 588 4.72 -11.83 7.65
C CYS A 588 3.90 -10.69 8.25
N HIS A 589 4.37 -9.44 8.20
CA HIS A 589 3.69 -8.29 8.83
C HIS A 589 2.84 -7.44 7.89
N GLY A 590 3.03 -7.55 6.57
CA GLY A 590 2.44 -6.65 5.57
C GLY A 590 1.88 -7.33 4.32
N ALA A 591 2.34 -8.53 3.93
CA ALA A 591 1.78 -9.22 2.75
C ALA A 591 0.43 -9.87 3.02
N HIS A 592 0.03 -9.99 4.28
CA HIS A 592 -1.18 -10.70 4.69
C HIS A 592 -2.47 -9.88 4.52
N HIS A 593 -2.43 -8.79 3.76
CA HIS A 593 -3.65 -8.09 3.34
C HIS A 593 -4.53 -9.03 2.51
N ASN A 594 -5.68 -9.40 3.10
CA ASN A 594 -6.80 -10.08 2.47
C ASN A 594 -7.48 -9.15 1.45
N SER A 595 -6.77 -8.70 0.42
CA SER A 595 -7.45 -8.08 -0.71
C SER A 595 -8.14 -9.19 -1.50
N TRP A 596 -9.46 -9.14 -1.62
CA TRP A 596 -10.21 -10.10 -2.43
C TRP A 596 -9.76 -10.12 -3.90
N GLY A 597 -9.14 -9.04 -4.39
CA GLY A 597 -8.41 -9.04 -5.67
C GLY A 597 -7.38 -10.17 -5.72
N ARG A 598 -6.56 -10.33 -4.68
CA ARG A 598 -5.57 -11.41 -4.58
C ARG A 598 -6.19 -12.78 -4.36
N ILE A 599 -7.28 -12.86 -3.58
CA ILE A 599 -8.05 -14.11 -3.40
C ILE A 599 -8.62 -14.59 -4.73
N LEU A 600 -9.14 -13.67 -5.56
CA LEU A 600 -9.73 -13.98 -6.86
C LEU A 600 -8.69 -14.22 -7.96
N GLU A 601 -7.55 -13.52 -7.91
CA GLU A 601 -6.43 -13.69 -8.84
C GLU A 601 -5.66 -15.00 -8.58
N ASP A 602 -5.55 -15.45 -7.33
CA ASP A 602 -4.84 -16.68 -6.97
C ASP A 602 -5.42 -17.36 -5.70
N VAL A 603 -6.62 -17.95 -5.87
CA VAL A 603 -7.30 -18.74 -4.81
C VAL A 603 -6.38 -19.81 -4.21
N PRO A 604 -5.60 -20.59 -5.00
CA PRO A 604 -4.65 -21.56 -4.44
C PRO A 604 -3.59 -20.94 -3.53
N GLN A 605 -2.97 -19.82 -3.92
CA GLN A 605 -1.99 -19.13 -3.07
C GLN A 605 -2.63 -18.62 -1.79
N TYR A 606 -3.84 -18.06 -1.85
CA TYR A 606 -4.54 -17.60 -0.66
C TYR A 606 -4.86 -18.74 0.32
N LEU A 607 -5.31 -19.88 -0.18
CA LEU A 607 -5.54 -21.07 0.66
C LEU A 607 -4.23 -21.55 1.30
N ALA A 608 -3.14 -21.60 0.54
CA ALA A 608 -1.82 -21.96 1.07
C ALA A 608 -1.36 -20.98 2.18
N GLU A 609 -1.55 -19.68 1.99
CA GLU A 609 -1.24 -18.65 2.98
C GLU A 609 -2.14 -18.73 4.22
N GLY A 610 -3.44 -19.03 4.05
CA GLY A 610 -4.36 -19.24 5.17
C GLY A 610 -3.99 -20.46 6.02
N ILE A 611 -3.56 -21.56 5.38
CA ILE A 611 -3.08 -22.76 6.08
C ILE A 611 -1.75 -22.45 6.79
N LEU A 612 -0.85 -21.69 6.16
CA LEU A 612 0.39 -21.23 6.80
C LEU A 612 0.09 -20.42 8.06
N ARG A 613 -0.85 -19.45 8.02
CA ARG A 613 -1.26 -18.67 9.21
C ARG A 613 -1.86 -19.52 10.32
N ALA A 614 -2.75 -20.45 9.98
CA ALA A 614 -3.33 -21.34 10.97
C ALA A 614 -2.25 -22.20 11.65
N THR A 615 -1.24 -22.60 10.88
CA THR A 615 -0.09 -23.36 11.37
C THR A 615 0.80 -22.50 12.27
N GLU A 616 1.15 -21.29 11.84
CA GLU A 616 1.89 -20.30 12.63
C GLU A 616 1.22 -20.05 13.99
N MET A 617 -0.10 -19.81 13.98
CA MET A 617 -0.90 -19.61 15.19
C MET A 617 -0.87 -20.86 16.10
N SER A 618 -0.97 -22.05 15.52
CA SER A 618 -0.91 -23.31 16.28
C SER A 618 0.48 -23.61 16.87
N CYS A 619 1.52 -23.01 16.30
CA CYS A 619 2.91 -23.14 16.73
C CYS A 619 3.36 -22.06 17.72
N GLY A 620 2.47 -21.14 18.12
CA GLY A 620 2.82 -20.02 19.01
C GLY A 620 3.75 -18.99 18.38
N SER A 621 3.97 -19.07 17.06
CA SER A 621 4.73 -18.10 16.27
C SER A 621 3.74 -17.15 15.62
N TYR A 622 3.60 -15.95 16.15
CA TYR A 622 2.56 -15.02 15.72
C TYR A 622 3.08 -14.05 14.64
N CYS A 623 2.57 -14.16 13.41
CA CYS A 623 2.60 -13.08 12.40
C CYS A 623 1.49 -12.03 12.65
N THR A 624 1.02 -11.83 13.89
CA THR A 624 -0.29 -11.22 14.14
C THR A 624 -0.28 -9.82 14.74
N SER A 625 0.85 -9.12 14.84
CA SER A 625 0.83 -7.73 15.29
C SER A 625 1.05 -6.76 14.13
N PHE A 626 0.02 -5.98 13.81
CA PHE A 626 0.20 -4.63 13.29
C PHE A 626 0.88 -3.80 14.40
N ALA A 627 2.16 -4.04 14.65
CA ALA A 627 2.91 -3.18 15.53
C ALA A 627 2.95 -1.80 14.84
N GLU A 628 2.41 -0.78 15.52
CA GLU A 628 2.48 0.61 15.08
C GLU A 628 3.94 1.02 14.80
N ASP A 629 4.87 0.40 15.54
CA ASP A 629 6.31 0.48 15.34
C ASP A 629 6.88 -0.85 14.80
N TRP A 630 6.96 -0.94 13.47
CA TRP A 630 7.55 -2.08 12.76
C TRP A 630 9.04 -2.30 13.12
N GLU A 631 9.79 -1.24 13.43
CA GLU A 631 11.22 -1.33 13.76
C GLU A 631 11.43 -1.84 15.18
N ALA A 632 10.64 -1.36 16.14
CA ALA A 632 10.66 -1.89 17.51
C ALA A 632 10.31 -3.39 17.52
N ASN A 633 9.28 -3.80 16.75
CA ASN A 633 8.89 -5.20 16.66
C ASN A 633 9.99 -6.06 16.03
N LEU A 634 10.67 -5.56 14.99
CA LEU A 634 11.86 -6.22 14.43
C LEU A 634 12.93 -6.44 15.50
N GLY A 635 13.21 -5.43 16.32
CA GLY A 635 14.19 -5.51 17.40
C GLY A 635 13.80 -6.53 18.47
N GLU A 636 12.56 -6.49 18.95
CA GLU A 636 12.05 -7.42 19.95
C GLU A 636 12.14 -8.87 19.49
N GLN A 637 11.80 -9.14 18.23
CA GLN A 637 11.83 -10.49 17.66
C GLN A 637 13.25 -11.02 17.47
N LEU A 638 14.17 -10.18 17.00
CA LEU A 638 15.60 -10.53 16.92
C LEU A 638 16.22 -10.83 18.29
N LEU A 639 15.73 -10.17 19.35
CA LEU A 639 16.12 -10.43 20.74
C LEU A 639 15.48 -11.70 21.30
N ALA A 640 14.17 -11.89 21.10
CA ALA A 640 13.43 -13.07 21.56
C ALA A 640 14.02 -14.37 20.98
N GLU A 641 14.49 -14.34 19.74
CA GLU A 641 15.16 -15.50 19.13
C GLU A 641 16.49 -15.89 19.81
N ARG A 642 17.14 -14.98 20.56
CA ARG A 642 18.34 -15.32 21.33
C ARG A 642 18.03 -16.20 22.55
N GLN A 643 16.80 -16.18 23.05
CA GLN A 643 16.50 -16.64 24.42
C GLN A 643 15.64 -17.91 24.51
N ASP A 644 14.98 -18.33 23.42
CA ASP A 644 13.82 -19.23 23.53
C ASP A 644 14.06 -20.69 23.04
N VAL A 645 13.36 -21.66 23.64
CA VAL A 645 13.69 -23.11 23.68
C VAL A 645 12.64 -24.01 23.00
N SER A 646 11.69 -23.45 22.25
CA SER A 646 10.62 -24.25 21.58
C SER A 646 11.17 -25.27 20.57
N PRO A 647 10.72 -26.54 20.55
CA PRO A 647 11.28 -27.60 19.70
C PRO A 647 11.06 -27.39 18.18
N VAL A 648 9.99 -26.69 17.78
CA VAL A 648 9.66 -26.38 16.37
C VAL A 648 9.33 -24.90 16.21
N ARG A 649 9.93 -24.26 15.20
CA ARG A 649 9.67 -22.85 14.85
C ARG A 649 9.21 -22.69 13.41
N VAL A 650 8.23 -21.81 13.20
CA VAL A 650 7.77 -21.34 11.89
C VAL A 650 8.52 -20.05 11.53
N ILE A 651 8.72 -19.80 10.22
CA ILE A 651 9.88 -19.10 9.69
C ILE A 651 9.95 -17.58 9.61
N PRO A 652 9.02 -16.70 10.05
CA PRO A 652 9.42 -15.30 9.98
C PRO A 652 10.71 -14.98 10.77
N TRP A 653 11.15 -15.90 11.65
CA TRP A 653 12.31 -15.77 12.54
C TRP A 653 13.14 -17.05 12.65
N ALA A 654 13.70 -17.54 11.53
CA ALA A 654 14.78 -18.51 11.61
C ALA A 654 16.11 -17.88 11.19
N ARG A 655 17.13 -17.93 12.04
CA ARG A 655 18.51 -17.58 11.67
C ARG A 655 18.98 -18.30 10.41
N ASN A 656 19.56 -17.53 9.50
CA ASN A 656 20.21 -18.01 8.26
C ASN A 656 19.28 -18.84 7.36
N MET A 657 18.12 -18.28 7.00
CA MET A 657 17.08 -18.97 6.22
C MET A 657 17.57 -19.49 4.87
N GLN A 658 18.42 -18.73 4.17
CA GLN A 658 18.88 -19.14 2.85
C GLN A 658 19.82 -20.34 2.95
N SER A 659 20.69 -20.34 3.95
CA SER A 659 21.58 -21.45 4.24
C SER A 659 20.81 -22.67 4.75
N HIS A 660 19.80 -22.47 5.61
CA HIS A 660 18.88 -23.52 6.04
C HIS A 660 18.19 -24.19 4.85
N ALA A 661 17.65 -23.42 3.91
CA ALA A 661 17.01 -23.99 2.73
C ALA A 661 17.98 -24.86 1.88
N LEU A 662 19.28 -24.54 1.92
CA LEU A 662 20.31 -25.31 1.21
C LEU A 662 20.81 -26.56 1.93
N THR A 663 20.71 -26.62 3.26
CA THR A 663 21.21 -27.72 4.10
C THR A 663 20.11 -28.58 4.71
N CYS A 664 18.88 -28.08 4.77
CA CYS A 664 17.78 -28.85 5.35
C CYS A 664 17.54 -30.12 4.51
N SER A 665 17.07 -31.18 5.16
CA SER A 665 16.57 -32.39 4.50
C SER A 665 15.44 -33.00 5.32
N VAL A 666 14.39 -33.46 4.65
CA VAL A 666 13.33 -34.23 5.32
C VAL A 666 13.89 -35.53 5.91
N ALA A 667 14.91 -36.12 5.29
CA ALA A 667 15.58 -37.32 5.80
C ALA A 667 16.31 -37.08 7.13
N ASN A 668 16.74 -35.83 7.39
CA ASN A 668 17.40 -35.42 8.62
C ASN A 668 16.41 -34.84 9.65
N GLY A 669 15.10 -34.94 9.41
CA GLY A 669 14.07 -34.49 10.34
C GLY A 669 13.71 -33.01 10.22
N SER A 670 14.13 -32.33 9.15
CA SER A 670 13.56 -31.03 8.80
C SER A 670 12.10 -31.21 8.38
N LEU A 671 11.22 -30.34 8.87
CA LEU A 671 9.83 -30.34 8.43
C LEU A 671 9.70 -29.70 7.03
N GLY A 672 10.64 -28.86 6.62
CA GLY A 672 10.72 -28.22 5.30
C GLY A 672 11.59 -26.97 5.36
N GLN A 673 11.74 -26.25 4.24
CA GLN A 673 12.56 -25.02 4.25
C GLN A 673 11.92 -23.88 5.06
N HIS A 674 10.64 -23.99 5.45
CA HIS A 674 9.85 -23.02 6.23
C HIS A 674 9.67 -23.40 7.71
N PHE A 675 10.25 -24.52 8.14
CA PHE A 675 10.09 -25.00 9.50
C PHE A 675 11.41 -25.60 9.97
N ARG A 676 11.90 -25.13 11.12
CA ARG A 676 13.17 -25.59 11.68
C ARG A 676 12.92 -26.26 13.02
N THR A 677 13.49 -27.45 13.19
CA THR A 677 13.71 -28.10 14.48
C THR A 677 15.00 -27.53 15.08
N LEU A 678 14.93 -26.97 16.31
CA LEU A 678 15.99 -26.11 16.88
C LEU A 678 17.34 -26.82 17.16
N SER A 679 17.42 -28.15 17.04
CA SER A 679 18.64 -28.90 17.31
C SER A 679 19.73 -28.79 16.23
N GLU A 680 19.37 -28.38 15.01
CA GLU A 680 20.34 -28.28 13.90
C GLU A 680 20.97 -26.89 13.84
N ARG A 681 22.30 -26.81 14.05
CA ARG A 681 23.08 -25.64 13.61
C ARG A 681 23.30 -25.76 12.11
N VAL A 682 23.01 -24.70 11.35
CA VAL A 682 23.31 -24.66 9.92
C VAL A 682 24.82 -24.63 9.74
N ASP A 683 25.37 -25.68 9.13
CA ASP A 683 26.78 -25.76 8.79
C ASP A 683 27.04 -24.93 7.52
N VAL A 684 27.94 -23.97 7.64
CA VAL A 684 28.28 -23.06 6.54
C VAL A 684 29.01 -23.78 5.40
N GLU A 685 29.85 -24.75 5.70
CA GLU A 685 30.59 -25.49 4.68
C GLU A 685 29.64 -26.41 3.92
N GLU A 686 28.69 -27.07 4.62
CA GLU A 686 27.62 -27.84 3.97
C GLU A 686 26.76 -26.96 3.05
N ALA A 687 26.36 -25.76 3.50
CA ALA A 687 25.61 -24.81 2.67
C ALA A 687 26.41 -24.37 1.42
N LEU A 688 27.72 -24.14 1.57
CA LEU A 688 28.63 -23.77 0.48
C LEU A 688 28.88 -24.93 -0.50
N GLU A 689 28.92 -26.17 -0.01
CA GLU A 689 29.00 -27.38 -0.83
C GLU A 689 27.71 -27.60 -1.61
N SER A 690 26.55 -27.48 -0.94
CA SER A 690 25.23 -27.56 -1.56
C SER A 690 25.08 -26.51 -2.67
N LEU A 691 25.46 -25.25 -2.42
CA LEU A 691 25.45 -24.17 -3.41
C LEU A 691 26.26 -24.52 -4.67
N GLN A 692 27.38 -25.22 -4.54
CA GLN A 692 28.24 -25.60 -5.67
C GLN A 692 27.62 -26.69 -6.56
N GLN A 693 26.68 -27.47 -6.02
CA GLN A 693 25.95 -28.47 -6.80
C GLN A 693 24.91 -27.84 -7.74
N PHE A 694 24.57 -26.56 -7.55
CA PHE A 694 23.69 -25.84 -8.44
C PHE A 694 24.41 -25.40 -9.71
N HIS A 695 23.82 -25.78 -10.84
CA HIS A 695 24.33 -25.44 -12.16
C HIS A 695 24.12 -23.95 -12.45
N TRP A 696 22.96 -23.41 -12.07
CA TRP A 696 22.65 -21.99 -12.14
C TRP A 696 22.44 -21.42 -10.74
N VAL A 697 23.09 -20.29 -10.46
CA VAL A 697 22.99 -19.56 -9.19
C VAL A 697 22.75 -18.09 -9.55
N GLY A 698 21.54 -17.61 -9.29
CA GLY A 698 21.16 -16.22 -9.50
C GLY A 698 21.07 -15.42 -8.20
N LEU A 699 21.06 -14.10 -8.31
CA LEU A 699 20.83 -13.16 -7.22
C LEU A 699 19.70 -12.19 -7.57
N THR A 700 18.73 -12.01 -6.67
CA THR A 700 17.66 -11.00 -6.84
C THR A 700 18.21 -9.57 -6.88
N ASP A 701 19.31 -9.31 -6.19
CA ASP A 701 20.03 -8.02 -6.22
C ASP A 701 20.57 -7.69 -7.63
N LEU A 702 20.77 -8.72 -8.46
CA LEU A 702 21.28 -8.66 -9.84
C LEU A 702 20.38 -9.49 -10.78
N MET A 703 19.06 -9.28 -10.69
CA MET A 703 18.06 -10.13 -11.34
C MET A 703 18.26 -10.19 -12.87
N GLU A 704 18.46 -9.05 -13.52
CA GLU A 704 18.65 -9.00 -14.98
C GLU A 704 19.87 -9.82 -15.42
N GLN A 705 21.00 -9.67 -14.72
CA GLN A 705 22.21 -10.41 -15.04
C GLN A 705 22.09 -11.90 -14.70
N SER A 706 21.33 -12.25 -13.65
CA SER A 706 21.01 -13.63 -13.32
C SER A 706 20.19 -14.30 -14.42
N VAL A 707 19.22 -13.58 -15.00
CA VAL A 707 18.43 -14.05 -16.14
C VAL A 707 19.26 -14.14 -17.42
N CYS A 708 20.14 -13.18 -17.70
CA CYS A 708 21.08 -13.28 -18.82
C CYS A 708 21.98 -14.51 -18.71
N LEU A 709 22.51 -14.79 -17.51
CA LEU A 709 23.26 -16.01 -17.25
C LEU A 709 22.39 -17.26 -17.51
N LEU A 710 21.12 -17.27 -17.09
CA LEU A 710 20.23 -18.40 -17.28
C LEU A 710 20.03 -18.73 -18.77
N HIS A 711 19.78 -17.72 -19.61
CA HIS A 711 19.66 -17.90 -21.06
C HIS A 711 20.91 -18.55 -21.65
N PHE A 712 22.09 -18.01 -21.32
CA PHE A 712 23.33 -18.56 -21.83
C PHE A 712 23.58 -19.99 -21.34
N GLN A 713 23.32 -20.29 -20.07
CA GLN A 713 23.48 -21.65 -19.56
C GLN A 713 22.50 -22.63 -20.20
N HIS A 714 21.28 -22.21 -20.53
CA HIS A 714 20.27 -23.10 -21.07
C HIS A 714 20.55 -23.55 -22.50
N ASN A 715 21.02 -22.66 -23.38
CA ASN A 715 21.17 -22.97 -24.82
C ASN A 715 22.39 -22.30 -25.50
N GLY A 716 23.26 -21.62 -24.75
CA GLY A 716 24.46 -20.95 -25.28
C GLY A 716 24.20 -19.59 -25.94
N THR A 717 22.98 -19.04 -25.87
CA THR A 717 22.62 -17.76 -26.48
C THR A 717 22.27 -16.69 -25.44
N LEU A 718 22.35 -15.42 -25.84
CA LEU A 718 21.97 -14.27 -25.02
C LEU A 718 20.91 -13.44 -25.73
N PRO A 719 19.86 -13.00 -25.02
CA PRO A 719 19.00 -11.92 -25.52
C PRO A 719 19.83 -10.67 -25.83
N ALA A 720 19.47 -9.92 -26.87
CA ALA A 720 20.16 -8.68 -27.23
C ALA A 720 20.18 -7.65 -26.09
N ALA A 721 19.14 -7.65 -25.24
CA ALA A 721 19.03 -6.81 -24.05
C ALA A 721 20.08 -7.10 -22.96
N CYS A 722 20.80 -8.23 -23.06
CA CYS A 722 21.83 -8.60 -22.11
C CYS A 722 23.19 -7.95 -22.39
N ASP A 723 23.48 -7.52 -23.63
CA ASP A 723 24.72 -6.78 -23.90
C ASP A 723 24.54 -5.32 -23.49
N CYS A 724 25.34 -4.84 -22.53
CA CYS A 724 25.28 -3.46 -22.03
C CYS A 724 25.51 -2.40 -23.14
N ARG A 725 26.07 -2.79 -24.29
CA ARG A 725 26.27 -1.90 -25.45
C ARG A 725 25.05 -1.84 -26.39
N SER A 726 24.11 -2.76 -26.21
CA SER A 726 22.92 -2.86 -27.04
C SER A 726 21.96 -1.72 -26.74
N GLU A 727 21.32 -1.19 -27.79
CA GLU A 727 20.21 -0.23 -27.66
C GLU A 727 18.86 -0.94 -27.44
N ALA A 728 18.85 -2.27 -27.37
CA ALA A 728 17.63 -3.02 -27.11
C ALA A 728 17.04 -2.65 -25.74
N ASP A 729 15.70 -2.65 -25.66
CA ASP A 729 14.97 -2.48 -24.41
C ASP A 729 15.51 -3.44 -23.34
N ALA A 730 15.69 -2.93 -22.11
CA ALA A 730 16.06 -3.76 -20.97
C ALA A 730 15.11 -4.96 -20.79
N LEU A 731 15.61 -6.05 -20.20
CA LEU A 731 14.79 -7.21 -19.90
C LEU A 731 13.58 -6.79 -19.05
N ARG A 732 12.38 -6.94 -19.60
CA ARG A 732 11.12 -6.60 -18.92
C ARG A 732 10.75 -7.69 -17.91
N ILE A 733 11.53 -7.80 -16.84
CA ILE A 733 11.31 -8.76 -15.77
C ILE A 733 10.19 -8.22 -14.86
N PRO A 734 9.03 -8.90 -14.78
CA PRO A 734 7.96 -8.50 -13.89
C PRO A 734 8.47 -8.48 -12.45
N ARG A 735 8.22 -7.39 -11.72
CA ARG A 735 8.54 -7.33 -10.29
C ARG A 735 7.34 -7.79 -9.48
N PHE A 736 7.46 -8.93 -8.82
CA PHE A 736 6.45 -9.41 -7.90
C PHE A 736 6.84 -9.04 -6.45
N ALA A 737 6.08 -8.14 -5.83
CA ALA A 737 6.38 -7.62 -4.49
C ALA A 737 5.35 -8.02 -3.42
N HIS A 738 4.33 -8.84 -3.79
CA HIS A 738 3.16 -9.15 -2.94
C HIS A 738 2.49 -7.94 -2.26
N GLY A 739 2.57 -6.75 -2.87
CA GLY A 739 2.04 -5.52 -2.26
C GLY A 739 2.79 -5.04 -1.02
N VAL A 740 3.94 -5.65 -0.70
CA VAL A 740 4.77 -5.30 0.46
C VAL A 740 5.64 -4.11 0.11
N GLN A 741 5.65 -3.10 0.99
CA GLN A 741 6.59 -1.98 0.87
C GLN A 741 8.01 -2.51 1.05
N GLN A 742 8.85 -2.37 0.02
CA GLN A 742 10.28 -2.63 0.17
C GLN A 742 10.87 -1.59 1.13
N ARG A 743 11.51 -2.06 2.21
CA ARG A 743 12.28 -1.21 3.12
C ARG A 743 13.75 -1.31 2.77
N ASP A 744 14.43 -0.17 2.73
CA ASP A 744 15.87 -0.12 2.55
C ASP A 744 16.54 -0.45 3.90
N PRO A 745 17.37 -1.51 4.00
CA PRO A 745 18.08 -1.81 5.24
C PRO A 745 18.88 -0.61 5.78
N GLU A 746 19.36 0.29 4.93
CA GLU A 746 20.16 1.44 5.36
C GLU A 746 19.36 2.48 6.18
N THR A 747 18.03 2.41 6.21
CA THR A 747 17.22 3.31 7.04
C THR A 747 17.08 2.83 8.49
N LEU A 748 17.52 1.60 8.80
CA LEU A 748 17.37 1.03 10.14
C LEU A 748 18.45 1.54 11.11
N PRO A 749 18.14 1.64 12.41
CA PRO A 749 19.13 1.92 13.45
C PRO A 749 20.34 0.98 13.40
N GLU A 750 21.54 1.50 13.71
CA GLU A 750 22.80 0.73 13.63
C GLU A 750 22.82 -0.49 14.53
N ASP A 751 22.21 -0.42 15.71
CA ASP A 751 22.09 -1.54 16.64
C ASP A 751 21.21 -2.64 16.07
N LEU A 752 20.11 -2.29 15.40
CA LEU A 752 19.23 -3.23 14.73
C LEU A 752 19.92 -3.87 13.51
N LEU A 753 20.67 -3.08 12.74
CA LEU A 753 21.49 -3.57 11.64
C LEU A 753 22.53 -4.59 12.09
N ARG A 754 23.21 -4.34 13.21
CA ARG A 754 24.15 -5.29 13.81
C ARG A 754 23.46 -6.56 14.28
N GLN A 755 22.26 -6.45 14.86
CA GLN A 755 21.47 -7.63 15.24
C GLN A 755 21.09 -8.47 14.01
N LEU A 756 20.66 -7.83 12.91
CA LEU A 756 20.39 -8.49 11.62
C LEU A 756 21.64 -9.14 11.01
N ASP A 757 22.80 -8.53 11.12
CA ASP A 757 24.05 -9.10 10.62
C ASP A 757 24.43 -10.37 11.40
N GLU A 758 24.34 -10.32 12.73
CA GLU A 758 24.54 -11.50 13.58
C GLU A 758 23.53 -12.60 13.27
N PHE A 759 22.30 -12.21 12.99
CA PHE A 759 21.19 -13.11 12.63
C PHE A 759 21.43 -13.86 11.30
N THR A 760 22.10 -13.20 10.37
CA THR A 760 22.28 -13.64 8.98
C THR A 760 23.74 -13.93 8.63
N ALA A 761 24.60 -14.18 9.63
CA ALA A 761 26.03 -14.31 9.44
C ALA A 761 26.46 -15.46 8.50
N VAL A 762 25.75 -16.59 8.53
CA VAL A 762 26.01 -17.72 7.61
C VAL A 762 25.50 -17.39 6.21
N ASP A 763 24.31 -16.79 6.11
CA ASP A 763 23.75 -16.32 4.84
C ASP A 763 24.67 -15.27 4.18
N ALA A 764 25.36 -14.43 4.96
CA ALA A 764 26.34 -13.48 4.45
C ALA A 764 27.52 -14.17 3.76
N ARG A 765 28.06 -15.23 4.37
CA ARG A 765 29.13 -16.04 3.75
C ARG A 765 28.65 -16.76 2.50
N LEU A 766 27.45 -17.35 2.56
CA LEU A 766 26.80 -18.01 1.43
C LEU A 766 26.59 -17.04 0.26
N PHE A 767 26.00 -15.87 0.53
CA PHE A 767 25.76 -14.83 -0.46
C PHE A 767 27.06 -14.33 -1.08
N ALA A 768 28.11 -14.14 -0.28
CA ALA A 768 29.42 -13.75 -0.78
C ALA A 768 30.01 -14.78 -1.76
N LYS A 769 29.81 -16.08 -1.52
CA LYS A 769 30.19 -17.14 -2.46
C LYS A 769 29.32 -17.10 -3.72
N ALA A 770 28.01 -16.96 -3.57
CA ALA A 770 27.07 -16.88 -4.68
C ALA A 770 27.35 -15.69 -5.62
N LEU A 771 27.64 -14.51 -5.07
CA LEU A 771 28.01 -13.33 -5.86
C LEU A 771 29.30 -13.56 -6.65
N ARG A 772 30.33 -14.17 -6.05
CA ARG A 772 31.56 -14.50 -6.77
C ARG A 772 31.33 -15.53 -7.87
N LEU A 773 30.49 -16.55 -7.62
CA LEU A 773 30.10 -17.52 -8.65
C LEU A 773 29.39 -16.82 -9.81
N LEU A 774 28.41 -15.96 -9.54
CA LEU A 774 27.68 -15.21 -10.55
C LEU A 774 28.62 -14.31 -11.36
N LEU A 775 29.43 -13.48 -10.71
CA LEU A 775 30.35 -12.55 -11.39
C LEU A 775 31.40 -13.29 -12.24
N GLY A 776 31.98 -14.37 -11.72
CA GLY A 776 32.94 -15.18 -12.47
C GLY A 776 32.31 -15.88 -13.68
N ARG A 777 31.07 -16.34 -13.55
CA ARG A 777 30.31 -16.93 -14.66
C ARG A 777 29.91 -15.89 -15.70
N LEU A 778 29.44 -14.71 -15.29
CA LEU A 778 29.18 -13.60 -16.22
C LEU A 778 30.45 -13.22 -16.99
N ARG A 779 31.60 -13.15 -16.31
CA ARG A 779 32.89 -12.91 -16.97
C ARG A 779 33.24 -13.99 -17.99
N PHE A 780 32.98 -15.26 -17.67
CA PHE A 780 33.15 -16.35 -18.63
C PHE A 780 32.24 -16.16 -19.85
N VAL A 781 30.98 -15.78 -19.65
CA VAL A 781 30.04 -15.48 -20.75
C VAL A 781 30.53 -14.32 -21.62
N GLU A 782 31.02 -13.23 -21.05
CA GLU A 782 31.60 -12.11 -21.80
C GLU A 782 32.75 -12.60 -22.71
N LEU A 783 33.62 -13.48 -22.20
CA LEU A 783 34.73 -14.03 -22.97
C LEU A 783 34.27 -14.97 -24.10
N GLN A 784 33.21 -15.74 -23.89
CA GLN A 784 32.69 -16.66 -24.90
C GLN A 784 31.88 -15.96 -25.99
N THR A 785 31.15 -14.90 -25.66
CA THR A 785 30.18 -14.27 -26.54
C THR A 785 30.64 -12.94 -27.12
N GLY A 786 31.62 -12.29 -26.49
CA GLY A 786 32.01 -10.91 -26.79
C GLY A 786 31.01 -9.86 -26.30
N ALA A 787 29.91 -10.25 -25.65
CA ALA A 787 28.96 -9.33 -25.02
C ALA A 787 29.56 -8.68 -23.77
N GLN A 788 29.07 -7.50 -23.39
CA GLN A 788 29.40 -6.88 -22.11
C GLN A 788 28.25 -7.08 -21.13
N LEU A 789 28.54 -7.61 -19.93
CA LEU A 789 27.53 -7.91 -18.89
C LEU A 789 27.88 -7.21 -17.57
N LEU A 790 29.17 -7.19 -17.22
CA LEU A 790 29.65 -6.58 -15.98
C LEU A 790 29.58 -5.04 -15.96
N PRO A 791 29.78 -4.30 -17.06
CA PRO A 791 29.73 -2.84 -17.04
C PRO A 791 28.38 -2.24 -16.65
N CYS A 792 27.26 -2.93 -16.93
CA CYS A 792 25.91 -2.47 -16.59
C CYS A 792 25.41 -2.97 -15.23
N LEU A 793 26.25 -3.64 -14.45
CA LEU A 793 25.91 -3.97 -13.07
C LEU A 793 25.68 -2.67 -12.27
N PRO A 794 24.65 -2.62 -11.40
CA PRO A 794 24.39 -1.48 -10.53
C PRO A 794 25.36 -1.45 -9.34
N TRP A 795 26.67 -1.34 -9.62
CA TRP A 795 27.76 -1.51 -8.65
C TRP A 795 27.58 -0.70 -7.37
N ARG A 796 27.16 0.55 -7.48
CA ARG A 796 26.92 1.42 -6.31
C ARG A 796 25.80 0.90 -5.43
N ARG A 797 24.69 0.46 -6.02
CA ARG A 797 23.55 -0.10 -5.29
C ARG A 797 23.96 -1.41 -4.62
N LEU A 798 24.64 -2.29 -5.37
CA LEU A 798 25.14 -3.57 -4.87
C LEU A 798 26.14 -3.38 -3.72
N TRP A 799 27.08 -2.44 -3.84
CA TRP A 799 28.02 -2.13 -2.78
C TRP A 799 27.31 -1.63 -1.53
N ARG A 800 26.41 -0.64 -1.66
CA ARG A 800 25.65 -0.12 -0.51
C ARG A 800 24.87 -1.22 0.21
N SER A 801 24.16 -2.06 -0.55
CA SER A 801 23.34 -3.13 0.00
C SER A 801 24.13 -4.34 0.50
N THR A 802 25.46 -4.39 0.34
CA THR A 802 26.28 -5.56 0.72
C THR A 802 27.62 -5.23 1.35
N ARG A 803 27.94 -3.96 1.62
CA ARG A 803 29.21 -3.55 2.25
C ARG A 803 29.44 -4.13 3.64
N TYR A 804 28.36 -4.54 4.32
CA TYR A 804 28.41 -5.21 5.62
C TYR A 804 28.84 -6.69 5.52
N VAL A 805 28.83 -7.29 4.32
CA VAL A 805 29.13 -8.71 4.13
C VAL A 805 30.64 -8.94 4.30
N PRO A 806 31.08 -9.71 5.32
CA PRO A 806 32.50 -9.84 5.62
C PRO A 806 33.32 -10.41 4.45
N GLY A 807 34.42 -9.73 4.13
CA GLY A 807 35.37 -10.15 3.11
C GLY A 807 34.85 -10.10 1.67
N LEU A 808 33.66 -9.53 1.42
CA LEU A 808 33.11 -9.42 0.06
C LEU A 808 33.82 -8.36 -0.79
N TRP A 809 34.11 -7.22 -0.16
CA TRP A 809 34.73 -6.06 -0.78
C TRP A 809 36.17 -5.90 -0.28
N ALA A 810 37.08 -5.39 -1.11
CA ALA A 810 38.40 -4.97 -0.66
C ALA A 810 38.27 -3.85 0.39
N ALA A 811 39.22 -3.75 1.32
CA ALA A 811 39.16 -2.78 2.41
C ALA A 811 38.94 -1.33 1.88
N PRO A 812 38.23 -0.47 2.64
CA PRO A 812 37.91 0.90 2.22
C PRO A 812 39.14 1.74 1.83
N GLU A 813 40.31 1.42 2.39
CA GLU A 813 41.59 2.09 2.14
C GLU A 813 42.04 2.02 0.67
N VAL A 814 41.51 1.09 -0.13
CA VAL A 814 41.79 0.95 -1.58
C VAL A 814 40.77 1.72 -2.45
N LEU A 815 39.77 2.37 -1.85
CA LEU A 815 38.68 3.07 -2.56
C LEU A 815 38.78 4.60 -2.48
N ALA A 816 39.85 5.10 -1.88
CA ALA A 816 40.18 6.52 -1.78
C ALA A 816 41.18 7.01 -2.87
N GLU A 817 41.61 6.11 -3.75
CA GLU A 817 42.27 6.41 -5.04
C GLU A 817 41.32 6.08 -6.20
#